data_AF-A0A402D0D3-F1
#
_entry.id   AF-A0A402D0D3-F1
#
_cell.length_a   1.000
_cell.length_b   1.000
_cell.length_c   1.000
_cell.angle_alpha   90.00
_cell.angle_beta   90.00
_cell.angle_gamma   90.00
#
_symmetry.space_group_name_H-M   'P 1'
#
loop_
_entity.id
_entity.type
_entity.pdbx_description
1 polymer ?
#
loop_
_entity_poly.entity_id
_entity_poly.type
_entity_poly.pdbx_seq_one_letter_code
_entity_poly.pdbx_strand_id
1 'polypeptide(L)'
;MNSSRPRTLWRGIAAAVSLAALCAPGVHADSGVPPGTPPDIAAIMRKVQRGGQPTGADIAKLQAWSQKLIENVNGPVKNGSQFRPSTRTTPGSQAAAKAGEQEGIPCTVRVSVNYSGRGHDSSEDFQATYTARAMLYPRLNGTGDYWATMMNPDAQVSSFRFEPLAADSGAAIARAGGGSYHKHTTGVHGSYSESTGTYTQAAFSMQLVTTGKGDRLYPSGGVGGAGVGTTTMHDRQSTNTVKDSGVGTSLSLPFVSENAKLGPGTSTPMPMMTLSYQALVAAIRSGGTATVTGSEGFSNFSLGGLNYGGQSSISITLRPKPMEILIEPVNKRLYEAWEPLPDTDDAHASALNTDAPTTDFFPSPAPLAFHVVMHDDSKAPVAPSANGLTRPNTQIGGLIDIYLHEVSEQLGICMNYPTDARTKKGLFFPHTQPAGITWVDEQHVKTTSATALDATVNVCARDTGAYGKIDAKCELLGLDSKSVRNTDTYLAIPLDDDNNNIADQYEKDNGIYDRRLAANWDEEDKPANWRSNGDGLTLYEEYRGFLIDDPNHKEVFQRLDQKKRKLFVYLNGPDHDIYRQGAELFKNASGLDVYYLHDPKRMKPMAQAMHPRWMNFNKTPYSDYDQAAVWIDDYDDNKTAYTKPMPGIDEVAPQCPVTTDAINISRPKNTEEVFNWTGRFPPRQPANAPTPRIKAACIAMGIDFASIGDTITARNPELVNQLMVFSVAHELGHATGARHHAVDSYVLFLNSHPNTGPKGDPTPAEAAAAETEMAECYSSGDHNCLMRYWNYDNDLSELVSFYAGRWHLTTASTGNPWTFCPDDLMYMHLKK
;
A
#
# COMPACT_ATOMS: atom_id res chain seq x y z
N MET A 1 11.39 25.36 -97.19
CA MET A 1 11.94 24.08 -96.69
C MET A 1 12.71 24.36 -95.42
N ASN A 2 12.02 24.30 -94.28
CA ASN A 2 12.57 24.52 -92.93
C ASN A 2 11.43 24.22 -91.96
N SER A 3 11.55 23.16 -91.16
CA SER A 3 10.69 22.98 -89.98
C SER A 3 11.34 22.06 -88.96
N SER A 4 12.38 22.57 -88.32
CA SER A 4 12.65 22.27 -86.92
C SER A 4 11.43 22.67 -86.08
N ARG A 5 10.57 21.69 -85.76
CA ARG A 5 9.58 21.76 -84.68
C ARG A 5 9.73 20.55 -83.74
N PRO A 6 9.41 20.71 -82.45
CA PRO A 6 10.24 20.15 -81.39
C PRO A 6 9.75 18.76 -80.96
N ARG A 7 10.64 17.76 -81.02
CA ARG A 7 10.45 16.43 -80.39
C ARG A 7 10.19 16.52 -78.87
N THR A 8 10.43 17.67 -78.24
CA THR A 8 10.16 17.97 -76.83
C THR A 8 8.67 18.06 -76.48
N LEU A 9 7.80 18.48 -77.42
CA LEU A 9 6.36 18.62 -77.12
C LEU A 9 5.66 17.26 -76.98
N TRP A 10 6.02 16.30 -77.85
CA TRP A 10 5.46 14.94 -77.79
C TRP A 10 6.00 14.13 -76.60
N ARG A 11 7.22 14.41 -76.13
CA ARG A 11 7.74 13.82 -74.89
C ARG A 11 7.01 14.34 -73.65
N GLY A 12 6.62 15.63 -73.64
CA GLY A 12 5.82 16.20 -72.56
C GLY A 12 4.41 15.62 -72.47
N ILE A 13 3.74 15.43 -73.62
CA ILE A 13 2.40 14.83 -73.68
C ILE A 13 2.45 13.33 -73.30
N ALA A 14 3.44 12.59 -73.80
CA ALA A 14 3.65 11.19 -73.42
C ALA A 14 3.93 11.05 -71.91
N ALA A 15 4.76 11.93 -71.33
CA ALA A 15 5.05 11.93 -69.90
C ALA A 15 3.81 12.23 -69.05
N ALA A 16 2.96 13.20 -69.45
CA ALA A 16 1.73 13.53 -68.74
C ALA A 16 0.68 12.39 -68.80
N VAL A 17 0.56 11.72 -69.95
CA VAL A 17 -0.33 10.55 -70.12
C VAL A 17 0.18 9.35 -69.33
N SER A 18 1.50 9.12 -69.27
CA SER A 18 2.11 8.09 -68.44
C SER A 18 1.99 8.38 -66.94
N LEU A 19 2.06 9.65 -66.52
CA LEU A 19 1.86 10.04 -65.11
C LEU A 19 0.41 9.82 -64.67
N ALA A 20 -0.56 10.13 -65.53
CA ALA A 20 -1.98 9.88 -65.25
C ALA A 20 -2.31 8.38 -65.16
N ALA A 21 -1.60 7.52 -65.91
CA ALA A 21 -1.75 6.07 -65.86
C ALA A 21 -1.11 5.43 -64.60
N LEU A 22 -0.12 6.07 -63.99
CA LEU A 22 0.59 5.56 -62.80
C LEU A 22 -0.12 5.89 -61.47
N CYS A 23 -1.03 6.88 -61.46
CA CYS A 23 -1.70 7.35 -60.24
C CYS A 23 -3.05 6.67 -59.92
N ALA A 24 -3.51 5.71 -60.72
CA ALA A 24 -4.76 4.99 -60.49
C ALA A 24 -4.49 3.48 -60.29
N PRO A 25 -4.48 2.96 -59.05
CA PRO A 25 -4.44 1.53 -58.84
C PRO A 25 -5.80 0.93 -59.20
N GLY A 26 -5.84 0.13 -60.25
CA GLY A 26 -6.78 -0.97 -60.38
C GLY A 26 -8.25 -0.64 -60.72
N VAL A 27 -8.53 0.04 -61.83
CA VAL A 27 -9.77 -0.18 -62.60
C VAL A 27 -9.46 0.06 -64.09
N HIS A 28 -9.40 -1.00 -64.90
CA HIS A 28 -9.48 -0.83 -66.36
C HIS A 28 -10.93 -0.48 -66.71
N ALA A 29 -11.23 0.82 -66.84
CA ALA A 29 -12.46 1.26 -67.46
C ALA A 29 -12.34 1.13 -68.98
N ASP A 30 -13.32 0.49 -69.64
CA ASP A 30 -13.43 0.25 -71.09
C ASP A 30 -13.35 1.52 -71.98
N SER A 31 -13.14 2.71 -71.40
CA SER A 31 -13.11 3.99 -72.11
C SER A 31 -11.72 4.59 -72.33
N GLY A 32 -10.65 4.01 -71.77
CA GLY A 32 -9.28 4.50 -71.96
C GLY A 32 -8.99 5.90 -71.36
N VAL A 33 -9.85 6.38 -70.46
CA VAL A 33 -9.73 7.68 -69.76
C VAL A 33 -9.81 7.46 -68.24
N PRO A 34 -8.89 7.99 -67.43
CA PRO A 34 -8.91 7.84 -65.97
C PRO A 34 -10.18 8.44 -65.32
N PRO A 35 -10.74 7.81 -64.27
CA PRO A 35 -11.84 8.38 -63.48
C PRO A 35 -11.47 9.76 -62.90
N GLY A 36 -12.40 10.72 -62.94
CA GLY A 36 -12.16 12.09 -62.48
C GLY A 36 -11.47 13.01 -63.49
N THR A 37 -11.14 12.52 -64.69
CA THR A 37 -10.65 13.37 -65.78
C THR A 37 -11.76 14.34 -66.22
N PRO A 38 -11.50 15.67 -66.28
CA PRO A 38 -12.49 16.64 -66.75
C PRO A 38 -13.01 16.27 -68.15
N PRO A 39 -14.32 16.47 -68.43
CA PRO A 39 -14.94 16.01 -69.68
C PRO A 39 -14.25 16.49 -70.96
N ASP A 40 -13.66 17.69 -70.94
CA ASP A 40 -12.95 18.25 -72.09
C ASP A 40 -11.56 17.63 -72.30
N ILE A 41 -10.84 17.30 -71.22
CA ILE A 41 -9.60 16.51 -71.28
C ILE A 41 -9.89 15.08 -71.77
N ALA A 42 -10.97 14.46 -71.29
CA ALA A 42 -11.43 13.15 -71.74
C ALA A 42 -11.78 13.13 -73.24
N ALA A 43 -12.34 14.23 -73.75
CA ALA A 43 -12.64 14.39 -75.18
C ALA A 43 -11.36 14.54 -76.01
N ILE A 44 -10.36 15.29 -75.53
CA ILE A 44 -9.05 15.43 -76.18
C ILE A 44 -8.31 14.10 -76.23
N MET A 45 -8.29 13.34 -75.12
CA MET A 45 -7.63 12.03 -75.07
C MET A 45 -8.27 11.03 -76.04
N ARG A 46 -9.62 11.00 -76.12
CA ARG A 46 -10.34 10.17 -77.09
C ARG A 46 -10.09 10.59 -78.55
N LYS A 47 -9.98 11.90 -78.81
CA LYS A 47 -9.62 12.45 -80.13
C LYS A 47 -8.22 11.98 -80.58
N VAL A 48 -7.25 11.99 -79.66
CA VAL A 48 -5.88 11.51 -79.93
C VAL A 48 -5.84 9.98 -80.11
N GLN A 49 -6.57 9.22 -79.26
CA GLN A 49 -6.66 7.75 -79.39
C GLN A 49 -7.26 7.30 -80.73
N ARG A 50 -8.15 8.11 -81.32
CA ARG A 50 -8.72 7.86 -82.65
C ARG A 50 -7.86 8.40 -83.80
N GLY A 51 -6.60 8.77 -83.54
CA GLY A 51 -5.65 9.25 -84.55
C GLY A 51 -5.79 10.72 -84.94
N GLY A 52 -6.66 11.49 -84.28
CA GLY A 52 -6.81 12.93 -84.51
C GLY A 52 -5.68 13.74 -83.88
N GLN A 53 -5.15 14.73 -84.61
CA GLN A 53 -4.15 15.64 -84.04
C GLN A 53 -4.80 16.66 -83.08
N PRO A 54 -4.23 16.87 -81.87
CA PRO A 54 -4.73 17.89 -80.96
C PRO A 54 -4.43 19.29 -81.53
N THR A 55 -5.41 20.19 -81.41
CA THR A 55 -5.26 21.60 -81.79
C THR A 55 -4.41 22.36 -80.77
N GLY A 56 -3.98 23.58 -81.09
CA GLY A 56 -3.29 24.44 -80.11
C GLY A 56 -4.09 24.67 -78.82
N ALA A 57 -5.43 24.77 -78.94
CA ALA A 57 -6.32 24.89 -77.79
C ALA A 57 -6.40 23.59 -76.96
N ASP A 58 -6.38 22.43 -77.61
CA ASP A 58 -6.35 21.12 -76.95
C ASP A 58 -5.06 20.95 -76.12
N ILE A 59 -3.93 21.39 -76.68
CA ILE A 59 -2.62 21.33 -76.01
C ILE A 59 -2.58 22.26 -74.80
N ALA A 60 -3.09 23.50 -74.93
CA ALA A 60 -3.13 24.46 -73.82
C ALA A 60 -3.99 23.93 -72.65
N LYS A 61 -5.11 23.26 -72.93
CA LYS A 61 -5.96 22.62 -71.91
C LYS A 61 -5.25 21.45 -71.21
N LEU A 62 -4.56 20.60 -71.96
CA LEU A 62 -3.76 19.51 -71.39
C LEU A 62 -2.63 20.03 -70.50
N GLN A 63 -1.96 21.11 -70.91
CA GLN A 63 -0.90 21.75 -70.12
C GLN A 63 -1.44 22.38 -68.83
N ALA A 64 -2.54 23.11 -68.89
CA ALA A 64 -3.17 23.70 -67.70
C ALA A 64 -3.65 22.64 -66.71
N TRP A 65 -4.22 21.54 -67.22
CA TRP A 65 -4.63 20.41 -66.39
C TRP A 65 -3.43 19.69 -65.75
N SER A 66 -2.36 19.47 -66.53
CA SER A 66 -1.08 18.92 -66.02
C SER A 66 -0.45 19.81 -64.95
N GLN A 67 -0.47 21.14 -65.14
CA GLN A 67 0.09 22.10 -64.19
C GLN A 67 -0.66 22.05 -62.85
N LYS A 68 -2.00 22.02 -62.89
CA LYS A 68 -2.84 21.85 -61.69
C LYS A 68 -2.59 20.52 -60.97
N LEU A 69 -2.34 19.45 -61.71
CA LEU A 69 -1.94 18.15 -61.13
C LEU A 69 -0.60 18.25 -60.40
N ILE A 70 0.39 18.94 -61.00
CA ILE A 70 1.70 19.17 -60.37
C ILE A 70 1.59 20.07 -59.14
N GLU A 71 0.76 21.12 -59.19
CA GLU A 71 0.51 22.02 -58.06
C GLU A 71 -0.22 21.30 -56.91
N ASN A 72 -1.17 20.40 -57.21
CA ASN A 72 -1.82 19.56 -56.21
C ASN A 72 -0.89 18.52 -55.60
N VAL A 73 0.17 18.11 -56.31
CA VAL A 73 1.20 17.19 -55.81
C VAL A 73 2.29 17.93 -55.01
N ASN A 74 2.56 19.21 -55.32
CA ASN A 74 3.66 20.00 -54.74
C ASN A 74 3.22 21.13 -53.78
N GLY A 75 1.93 21.33 -53.52
CA GLY A 75 1.45 22.27 -52.50
C GLY A 75 1.94 21.93 -51.08
N PRO A 76 1.99 22.89 -50.14
CA PRO A 76 2.47 22.65 -48.79
C PRO A 76 1.64 21.54 -48.13
N VAL A 77 2.33 20.44 -47.83
CA VAL A 77 1.75 19.27 -47.20
C VAL A 77 1.29 19.65 -45.79
N LYS A 78 -0.02 19.85 -45.62
CA LYS A 78 -0.69 19.48 -44.37
C LYS A 78 -0.80 17.96 -44.38
N ASN A 79 -0.11 17.31 -43.44
CA ASN A 79 -0.21 15.92 -42.99
C ASN A 79 -1.24 15.04 -43.76
N GLY A 80 -0.93 13.97 -44.49
CA GLY A 80 0.27 13.16 -44.63
C GLY A 80 -0.20 11.78 -45.11
N SER A 81 0.01 11.45 -46.38
CA SER A 81 0.17 10.06 -46.86
C SER A 81 0.57 10.08 -48.34
N GLN A 82 1.84 9.78 -48.63
CA GLN A 82 2.24 9.25 -49.94
C GLN A 82 3.09 8.00 -49.73
N PHE A 83 2.62 6.94 -50.37
CA PHE A 83 3.29 5.67 -50.58
C PHE A 83 4.44 5.90 -51.56
N ARG A 84 5.70 5.69 -51.14
CA ARG A 84 6.85 5.60 -52.04
C ARG A 84 7.18 4.12 -52.26
N PRO A 85 7.32 3.64 -53.51
CA PRO A 85 8.01 2.39 -53.78
C PRO A 85 9.48 2.55 -53.37
N SER A 86 10.02 1.62 -52.59
CA SER A 86 11.41 1.69 -52.14
C SER A 86 12.37 1.57 -53.33
N THR A 87 13.10 2.63 -53.62
CA THR A 87 14.40 2.48 -54.28
C THR A 87 15.38 1.96 -53.24
N ARG A 88 16.18 0.96 -53.65
CA ARG A 88 17.19 0.27 -52.84
C ARG A 88 18.20 1.30 -52.29
N THR A 89 17.99 1.77 -51.07
CA THR A 89 18.97 2.58 -50.33
C THR A 89 19.99 1.68 -49.63
N THR A 90 21.25 2.06 -49.76
CA THR A 90 22.44 1.44 -49.21
C THR A 90 22.33 1.24 -47.69
N PRO A 91 22.77 0.10 -47.13
CA PRO A 91 22.73 -0.15 -45.69
C PRO A 91 23.72 0.77 -44.96
N GLY A 92 23.21 1.79 -44.25
CA GLY A 92 24.07 2.69 -43.47
C GLY A 92 23.41 3.81 -42.67
N SER A 93 22.09 4.05 -42.74
CA SER A 93 21.51 5.23 -42.08
C SER A 93 20.11 5.04 -41.46
N GLN A 94 19.88 3.97 -40.70
CA GLN A 94 18.66 3.84 -39.89
C GLN A 94 19.00 3.62 -38.42
N ALA A 95 19.15 4.72 -37.68
CA ALA A 95 19.16 4.73 -36.22
C ALA A 95 18.56 6.05 -35.68
N ALA A 96 17.46 6.49 -36.27
CA ALA A 96 16.62 7.54 -35.67
C ALA A 96 15.18 7.00 -35.67
N ALA A 97 14.74 6.52 -34.51
CA ALA A 97 13.35 6.14 -34.29
C ALA A 97 12.47 7.34 -34.63
N LYS A 98 11.51 7.16 -35.54
CA LYS A 98 10.52 8.21 -35.81
C LYS A 98 9.65 8.34 -34.57
N ALA A 99 9.70 9.50 -33.91
CA ALA A 99 8.81 9.84 -32.82
C ALA A 99 7.35 9.60 -33.26
N GLY A 100 6.69 8.62 -32.65
CA GLY A 100 5.28 8.27 -32.90
C GLY A 100 5.01 6.84 -33.38
N GLU A 101 6.02 6.01 -33.69
CA GLU A 101 5.79 4.56 -33.90
C GLU A 101 5.71 3.84 -32.54
N GLN A 102 4.54 3.25 -32.25
CA GLN A 102 4.29 2.47 -31.03
C GLN A 102 5.08 1.17 -31.03
N GLU A 103 5.51 0.71 -29.85
CA GLU A 103 6.07 -0.63 -29.68
C GLU A 103 4.99 -1.70 -29.87
N GLY A 104 5.29 -2.74 -30.65
CA GLY A 104 4.33 -3.82 -30.91
C GLY A 104 4.13 -4.74 -29.71
N ILE A 105 3.03 -5.49 -29.71
CA ILE A 105 2.74 -6.51 -28.70
C ILE A 105 3.41 -7.82 -29.13
N PRO A 106 4.32 -8.42 -28.34
CA PRO A 106 4.91 -9.70 -28.70
C PRO A 106 3.83 -10.76 -28.82
N CYS A 107 3.88 -11.56 -29.88
CA CYS A 107 2.94 -12.64 -30.10
C CYS A 107 3.60 -13.81 -30.83
N THR A 108 3.00 -14.98 -30.68
CA THR A 108 3.26 -16.14 -31.53
C THR A 108 2.08 -16.31 -32.47
N VAL A 109 2.33 -16.29 -33.78
CA VAL A 109 1.32 -16.59 -34.79
C VAL A 109 1.56 -17.99 -35.33
N ARG A 110 0.54 -18.84 -35.25
CA ARG A 110 0.52 -20.16 -35.86
C ARG A 110 -0.50 -20.17 -36.98
N VAL A 111 -0.08 -20.49 -38.20
CA VAL A 111 -0.98 -20.66 -39.35
C VAL A 111 -0.91 -22.11 -39.81
N SER A 112 -2.05 -22.74 -40.05
CA SER A 112 -2.11 -24.08 -40.65
C SER A 112 -3.02 -24.07 -41.87
N VAL A 113 -2.67 -24.87 -42.86
CA VAL A 113 -3.51 -25.12 -44.03
C VAL A 113 -3.47 -26.61 -44.35
N ASN A 114 -4.60 -27.16 -44.73
CA ASN A 114 -4.73 -28.52 -45.23
C ASN A 114 -5.72 -28.50 -46.39
N TYR A 115 -5.31 -28.88 -47.59
CA TYR A 115 -6.20 -28.94 -48.75
C TYR A 115 -5.94 -30.15 -49.62
N SER A 116 -6.97 -30.54 -50.35
CA SER A 116 -6.94 -31.55 -51.40
C SER A 116 -7.51 -30.95 -52.69
N GLY A 117 -6.85 -31.13 -53.81
CA GLY A 117 -7.24 -30.72 -55.15
C GLY A 117 -7.49 -31.94 -56.01
N ARG A 118 -8.59 -31.96 -56.77
CA ARG A 118 -8.88 -33.01 -57.76
C ARG A 118 -9.25 -32.39 -59.10
N GLY A 119 -8.55 -32.80 -60.15
CA GLY A 119 -8.86 -32.52 -61.55
C GLY A 119 -9.19 -33.80 -62.29
N HIS A 120 -9.35 -33.70 -63.61
CA HIS A 120 -9.68 -34.84 -64.45
C HIS A 120 -8.59 -35.92 -64.41
N ASP A 121 -7.31 -35.52 -64.51
CA ASP A 121 -6.17 -36.44 -64.58
C ASP A 121 -5.07 -36.17 -63.53
N SER A 122 -5.39 -35.40 -62.50
CA SER A 122 -4.44 -35.09 -61.43
C SER A 122 -5.10 -34.85 -60.08
N SER A 123 -4.36 -35.07 -59.00
CA SER A 123 -4.75 -34.72 -57.64
C SER A 123 -3.59 -34.09 -56.89
N GLU A 124 -3.87 -33.25 -55.90
CA GLU A 124 -2.87 -32.60 -55.04
C GLU A 124 -3.34 -32.61 -53.59
N ASP A 125 -2.59 -33.17 -52.65
CA ASP A 125 -2.84 -33.02 -51.21
C ASP A 125 -1.72 -32.20 -50.59
N PHE A 126 -2.08 -31.16 -49.84
CA PHE A 126 -1.13 -30.25 -49.23
C PHE A 126 -1.51 -29.98 -47.79
N GLN A 127 -0.57 -30.21 -46.87
CA GLN A 127 -0.70 -29.82 -45.48
C GLN A 127 0.51 -28.99 -45.09
N ALA A 128 0.30 -27.84 -44.45
CA ALA A 128 1.39 -27.08 -43.85
C ALA A 128 0.98 -26.43 -42.54
N THR A 129 1.94 -26.32 -41.62
CA THR A 129 1.83 -25.55 -40.39
C THR A 129 3.06 -24.66 -40.25
N TYR A 130 2.83 -23.39 -39.97
CA TYR A 130 3.84 -22.37 -39.71
C TYR A 130 3.65 -21.82 -38.32
N THR A 131 4.74 -21.62 -37.60
CA THR A 131 4.74 -20.86 -36.35
C THR A 131 5.80 -19.77 -36.45
N ALA A 132 5.42 -18.53 -36.20
CA ALA A 132 6.31 -17.38 -36.20
C ALA A 132 6.15 -16.57 -34.91
N ARG A 133 7.25 -16.03 -34.39
CA ARG A 133 7.22 -14.98 -33.36
C ARG A 133 7.19 -13.62 -34.06
N ALA A 134 6.24 -12.77 -33.69
CA ALA A 134 6.00 -11.48 -34.31
C ALA A 134 5.65 -10.42 -33.26
N MET A 135 5.71 -9.17 -33.68
CA MET A 135 5.21 -8.01 -32.97
C MET A 135 3.90 -7.58 -33.64
N LEU A 136 2.83 -7.50 -32.85
CA LEU A 136 1.50 -7.06 -33.29
C LEU A 136 1.36 -5.55 -33.07
N TYR A 137 1.22 -4.80 -34.15
CA TYR A 137 0.99 -3.36 -34.14
C TYR A 137 -0.44 -3.07 -34.59
N PRO A 138 -1.35 -2.76 -33.66
CA PRO A 138 -2.66 -2.25 -34.07
C PRO A 138 -2.49 -0.87 -34.76
N ARG A 139 -3.27 -0.60 -35.81
CA ARG A 139 -3.25 0.68 -36.55
C ARG A 139 -4.66 1.22 -36.76
N LEU A 140 -4.84 2.50 -36.41
CA LEU A 140 -6.01 3.31 -36.77
C LEU A 140 -5.72 4.05 -38.08
N ASN A 141 -6.64 4.00 -39.05
CA ASN A 141 -6.55 4.85 -40.23
C ASN A 141 -6.97 6.28 -39.89
N GLY A 142 -6.01 7.22 -39.88
CA GLY A 142 -6.27 8.62 -40.26
C GLY A 142 -6.51 9.68 -39.17
N THR A 143 -6.41 9.41 -37.86
CA THR A 143 -6.50 10.50 -36.84
C THR A 143 -5.56 10.26 -35.65
N GLY A 144 -5.05 11.36 -35.08
CA GLY A 144 -3.98 11.40 -34.08
C GLY A 144 -4.43 11.42 -32.62
N ASP A 145 -5.60 10.84 -32.29
CA ASP A 145 -6.02 10.68 -30.90
C ASP A 145 -6.51 9.23 -30.66
N TYR A 146 -5.65 8.45 -30.00
CA TYR A 146 -5.50 7.01 -30.21
C TYR A 146 -6.24 6.12 -29.19
N TRP A 147 -6.45 6.58 -27.95
CA TRP A 147 -6.96 5.70 -26.87
C TRP A 147 -8.49 5.76 -26.66
N ALA A 148 -9.12 6.91 -26.89
CA ALA A 148 -10.57 7.06 -26.67
C ALA A 148 -11.44 6.34 -27.74
N THR A 149 -10.90 6.09 -28.93
CA THR A 149 -11.60 5.44 -30.05
C THR A 149 -11.29 3.95 -30.13
N MET A 150 -10.10 3.50 -29.77
CA MET A 150 -9.70 2.07 -29.82
C MET A 150 -10.61 1.13 -29.02
N MET A 151 -11.24 1.66 -27.97
CA MET A 151 -11.96 0.86 -27.00
C MET A 151 -13.47 0.73 -27.30
N ASN A 152 -13.97 1.47 -28.28
CA ASN A 152 -15.36 1.42 -28.70
C ASN A 152 -15.55 0.33 -29.79
N PRO A 153 -16.38 -0.71 -29.59
CA PRO A 153 -16.72 -1.65 -30.65
C PRO A 153 -17.35 -0.98 -31.90
N ASP A 154 -17.82 0.26 -31.77
CA ASP A 154 -18.34 1.07 -32.88
C ASP A 154 -17.24 1.85 -33.65
N ALA A 155 -15.99 1.87 -33.17
CA ALA A 155 -14.90 2.59 -33.81
C ALA A 155 -14.13 1.74 -34.84
N GLN A 156 -13.74 2.38 -35.94
CA GLN A 156 -13.03 1.79 -37.06
C GLN A 156 -11.52 1.63 -36.79
N VAL A 157 -11.11 0.69 -35.94
CA VAL A 157 -9.75 0.12 -36.12
C VAL A 157 -9.75 -0.52 -37.48
N SER A 158 -8.88 -0.11 -38.41
CA SER A 158 -8.91 -0.62 -39.77
C SER A 158 -7.99 -1.81 -39.98
N SER A 159 -6.94 -1.96 -39.16
CA SER A 159 -6.00 -3.09 -39.29
C SER A 159 -5.07 -3.35 -38.11
N PHE A 160 -4.54 -4.57 -38.02
CA PHE A 160 -3.42 -4.97 -37.19
C PHE A 160 -2.29 -5.46 -38.08
N ARG A 161 -1.08 -4.93 -37.91
CA ARG A 161 0.10 -5.31 -38.68
C ARG A 161 1.00 -6.20 -37.85
N PHE A 162 1.47 -7.31 -38.41
CA PHE A 162 2.50 -8.12 -37.80
C PHE A 162 3.85 -7.76 -38.41
N GLU A 163 4.85 -7.52 -37.58
CA GLU A 163 6.23 -7.43 -38.03
C GLU A 163 7.07 -8.53 -37.38
N PRO A 164 8.06 -9.10 -38.08
CA PRO A 164 8.97 -10.08 -37.47
C PRO A 164 9.69 -9.46 -36.27
N LEU A 165 9.83 -10.21 -35.18
CA LEU A 165 10.52 -9.76 -33.97
C LEU A 165 12.02 -9.66 -34.27
N ALA A 166 12.54 -8.46 -34.57
CA ALA A 166 13.92 -8.24 -35.02
C ALA A 166 14.91 -9.04 -34.15
N ALA A 167 15.85 -9.75 -34.78
CA ALA A 167 16.90 -10.44 -34.04
C ALA A 167 17.76 -9.35 -33.37
N ASP A 168 18.05 -9.50 -32.08
CA ASP A 168 18.79 -8.54 -31.24
C ASP A 168 20.22 -8.22 -31.76
N SER A 169 20.65 -8.79 -32.89
CA SER A 169 22.01 -8.75 -33.41
C SER A 169 22.21 -8.03 -34.76
N GLY A 170 21.21 -7.30 -35.28
CA GLY A 170 21.40 -6.45 -36.48
C GLY A 170 21.68 -7.20 -37.79
N ALA A 171 21.49 -8.51 -37.83
CA ALA A 171 21.57 -9.33 -39.04
C ALA A 171 20.16 -9.69 -39.55
N ALA A 172 19.92 -9.48 -40.86
CA ALA A 172 18.81 -9.97 -41.70
C ALA A 172 17.52 -10.42 -41.00
N ILE A 173 16.42 -9.67 -41.19
CA ILE A 173 14.99 -9.99 -40.93
C ILE A 173 14.80 -11.29 -40.13
N ALA A 174 14.48 -11.14 -38.86
CA ALA A 174 14.37 -12.21 -37.87
C ALA A 174 13.74 -13.51 -38.39
N ARG A 175 14.56 -14.56 -38.33
CA ARG A 175 14.27 -15.94 -38.79
C ARG A 175 13.83 -16.82 -37.62
N ALA A 176 12.84 -16.38 -36.84
CA ALA A 176 12.46 -17.01 -35.56
C ALA A 176 11.25 -17.95 -35.64
N GLY A 177 10.96 -18.51 -36.82
CA GLY A 177 9.79 -19.35 -37.07
C GLY A 177 10.13 -20.61 -37.85
N GLY A 178 9.47 -21.71 -37.49
CA GLY A 178 9.60 -23.02 -38.12
C GLY A 178 8.24 -23.58 -38.51
N GLY A 179 8.24 -24.56 -39.39
CA GLY A 179 7.01 -25.19 -39.84
C GLY A 179 7.27 -26.51 -40.54
N SER A 180 6.23 -27.28 -40.76
CA SER A 180 6.27 -28.51 -41.55
C SER A 180 5.32 -28.37 -42.74
N TYR A 181 5.68 -28.95 -43.87
CA TYR A 181 4.73 -29.19 -44.95
C TYR A 181 4.85 -30.61 -45.50
N HIS A 182 3.75 -31.07 -46.07
CA HIS A 182 3.62 -32.29 -46.84
C HIS A 182 2.88 -31.93 -48.12
N LYS A 183 3.45 -32.27 -49.27
CA LYS A 183 2.80 -32.06 -50.58
C LYS A 183 2.84 -33.36 -51.37
N HIS A 184 1.67 -33.86 -51.72
CA HIS A 184 1.51 -35.00 -52.62
C HIS A 184 0.81 -34.51 -53.89
N THR A 185 1.29 -34.89 -55.07
CA THR A 185 0.67 -34.54 -56.35
C THR A 185 0.72 -35.75 -57.27
N THR A 186 -0.41 -36.17 -57.80
CA THR A 186 -0.48 -37.26 -58.80
C THR A 186 -0.89 -36.66 -60.14
N GLY A 187 -0.23 -37.04 -61.23
CA GLY A 187 -0.57 -36.60 -62.58
C GLY A 187 -0.41 -37.71 -63.64
N VAL A 188 -0.73 -37.40 -64.89
CA VAL A 188 -0.71 -38.34 -66.04
C VAL A 188 0.64 -39.07 -66.21
N HIS A 189 1.75 -38.40 -65.82
CA HIS A 189 3.12 -38.88 -65.99
C HIS A 189 3.73 -39.56 -64.74
N GLY A 190 3.00 -39.70 -63.62
CA GLY A 190 3.52 -40.32 -62.39
C GLY A 190 3.00 -39.64 -61.12
N SER A 191 3.44 -40.13 -59.96
CA SER A 191 3.14 -39.52 -58.66
C SER A 191 4.38 -38.82 -58.09
N TYR A 192 4.15 -37.64 -57.53
CA TYR A 192 5.12 -36.77 -56.90
C TYR A 192 4.78 -36.67 -55.42
N SER A 193 5.70 -37.02 -54.52
CA SER A 193 5.46 -36.93 -53.08
C SER A 193 6.62 -36.25 -52.37
N GLU A 194 6.39 -35.05 -51.87
CA GLU A 194 7.23 -34.38 -50.89
C GLU A 194 6.75 -34.79 -49.50
N SER A 195 7.38 -35.84 -48.98
CA SER A 195 6.88 -36.57 -47.81
C SER A 195 7.14 -35.85 -46.49
N THR A 196 8.01 -34.84 -46.42
CA THR A 196 8.13 -33.90 -45.29
C THR A 196 9.22 -32.87 -45.56
N GLY A 197 8.86 -31.59 -45.60
CA GLY A 197 9.81 -30.49 -45.55
C GLY A 197 9.65 -29.67 -44.29
N THR A 198 10.76 -29.19 -43.74
CA THR A 198 10.76 -28.24 -42.63
C THR A 198 11.08 -26.84 -43.15
N TYR A 199 10.25 -25.87 -42.83
CA TYR A 199 10.62 -24.47 -43.00
C TYR A 199 11.66 -24.12 -41.95
N THR A 200 12.88 -23.83 -42.40
CA THR A 200 13.96 -23.37 -41.51
C THR A 200 13.96 -21.85 -41.37
N GLN A 201 13.30 -21.15 -42.30
CA GLN A 201 13.25 -19.69 -42.35
C GLN A 201 11.87 -19.23 -42.84
N ALA A 202 10.92 -18.95 -41.95
CA ALA A 202 9.65 -18.32 -42.32
C ALA A 202 9.75 -16.79 -42.24
N ALA A 203 9.59 -16.11 -43.38
CA ALA A 203 9.31 -14.68 -43.45
C ALA A 203 7.81 -14.46 -43.24
N PHE A 204 7.47 -13.71 -42.20
CA PHE A 204 6.10 -13.43 -41.80
C PHE A 204 5.76 -11.97 -42.14
N SER A 205 4.93 -11.76 -43.17
CA SER A 205 4.41 -10.43 -43.53
C SER A 205 2.90 -10.53 -43.71
N MET A 206 2.18 -10.35 -42.61
CA MET A 206 0.73 -10.44 -42.56
C MET A 206 0.15 -9.19 -41.89
N GLN A 207 -1.00 -8.75 -42.38
CA GLN A 207 -1.83 -7.73 -41.79
C GLN A 207 -3.24 -8.30 -41.62
N LEU A 208 -3.87 -8.09 -40.48
CA LEU A 208 -5.31 -8.32 -40.34
C LEU A 208 -6.01 -7.01 -40.64
N VAL A 209 -7.00 -7.01 -41.51
CA VAL A 209 -7.80 -5.83 -41.86
C VAL A 209 -9.26 -6.09 -41.51
N THR A 210 -10.01 -5.08 -41.11
CA THR A 210 -11.47 -5.18 -40.99
C THR A 210 -12.12 -4.26 -42.02
N THR A 211 -13.33 -4.62 -42.45
CA THR A 211 -14.16 -3.79 -43.33
C THR A 211 -14.82 -2.63 -42.57
N GLY A 212 -14.58 -2.52 -41.26
CA GLY A 212 -15.23 -1.54 -40.38
C GLY A 212 -16.69 -1.85 -40.08
N LYS A 213 -17.19 -3.03 -40.47
CA LYS A 213 -18.55 -3.51 -40.21
C LYS A 213 -18.52 -4.93 -39.64
N GLY A 214 -18.83 -5.05 -38.35
CA GLY A 214 -18.94 -6.34 -37.65
C GLY A 214 -17.62 -6.86 -37.07
N ASP A 215 -17.69 -8.06 -36.51
CA ASP A 215 -16.63 -8.66 -35.69
C ASP A 215 -15.53 -9.40 -36.51
N ARG A 216 -15.40 -9.13 -37.81
CA ARG A 216 -14.57 -9.95 -38.70
C ARG A 216 -13.27 -9.24 -39.07
N LEU A 217 -12.15 -9.90 -38.79
CA LEU A 217 -10.83 -9.57 -39.30
C LEU A 217 -10.42 -10.53 -40.41
N TYR A 218 -9.83 -9.97 -41.46
CA TYR A 218 -9.41 -10.64 -42.68
C TYR A 218 -7.89 -10.59 -42.77
N PRO A 219 -7.18 -11.72 -42.86
CA PRO A 219 -5.75 -11.72 -43.12
C PRO A 219 -5.47 -11.26 -44.56
N SER A 220 -4.49 -10.39 -44.70
CA SER A 220 -3.91 -9.91 -45.95
C SER A 220 -2.39 -10.10 -45.88
N GLY A 221 -1.79 -10.56 -46.97
CA GLY A 221 -0.38 -10.97 -47.01
C GLY A 221 -0.21 -12.48 -46.88
N GLY A 222 1.02 -12.93 -46.61
CA GLY A 222 1.36 -14.35 -46.64
C GLY A 222 2.54 -14.70 -45.73
N VAL A 223 2.74 -16.00 -45.57
CA VAL A 223 3.87 -16.58 -44.82
C VAL A 223 4.70 -17.37 -45.81
N GLY A 224 5.85 -16.84 -46.21
CA GLY A 224 6.74 -17.49 -47.18
C GLY A 224 8.08 -17.83 -46.53
N GLY A 225 8.75 -18.87 -46.97
CA GLY A 225 10.03 -19.24 -46.37
C GLY A 225 10.87 -20.17 -47.22
N ALA A 226 12.16 -20.22 -46.95
CA ALA A 226 13.00 -21.28 -47.52
C ALA A 226 12.68 -22.60 -46.79
N GLY A 227 12.04 -23.52 -47.50
CA GLY A 227 11.87 -24.89 -47.06
C GLY A 227 13.14 -25.69 -47.28
N VAL A 228 13.50 -26.56 -46.33
CA VAL A 228 14.46 -27.64 -46.57
C VAL A 228 13.68 -28.94 -46.43
N GLY A 229 13.62 -29.71 -47.51
CA GLY A 229 12.78 -30.91 -47.58
C GLY A 229 13.41 -32.02 -48.39
N THR A 230 12.85 -33.21 -48.23
CA THR A 230 13.18 -34.35 -49.09
C THR A 230 12.04 -34.55 -50.07
N THR A 231 12.34 -34.43 -51.35
CA THR A 231 11.40 -34.65 -52.44
C THR A 231 11.59 -36.04 -53.00
N THR A 232 10.54 -36.86 -53.03
CA THR A 232 10.56 -38.18 -53.67
C THR A 232 9.66 -38.17 -54.90
N MET A 233 10.26 -38.41 -56.05
CA MET A 233 9.54 -38.47 -57.33
C MET A 233 9.41 -39.93 -57.77
N HIS A 234 8.18 -40.37 -58.03
CA HIS A 234 7.88 -41.68 -58.59
C HIS A 234 7.40 -41.51 -60.05
N ASP A 235 8.32 -41.71 -60.99
CA ASP A 235 7.98 -41.87 -62.41
C ASP A 235 7.64 -43.35 -62.68
N ARG A 236 6.91 -43.64 -63.76
CA ARG A 236 6.57 -44.99 -64.27
C ARG A 236 7.80 -45.91 -64.41
N GLN A 237 9.02 -45.39 -64.40
CA GLN A 237 10.25 -46.16 -64.59
C GLN A 237 11.26 -46.11 -63.42
N SER A 238 11.15 -45.18 -62.47
CA SER A 238 12.10 -45.07 -61.34
C SER A 238 11.59 -44.25 -60.16
N THR A 239 12.14 -44.49 -58.97
CA THR A 239 11.96 -43.64 -57.79
C THR A 239 13.25 -42.87 -57.53
N ASN A 240 13.19 -41.54 -57.59
CA ASN A 240 14.34 -40.67 -57.30
C ASN A 240 14.04 -39.82 -56.06
N THR A 241 14.92 -39.88 -55.06
CA THR A 241 14.85 -39.04 -53.86
C THR A 241 15.92 -37.96 -53.94
N VAL A 242 15.51 -36.70 -53.93
CA VAL A 242 16.41 -35.54 -53.93
C VAL A 242 16.24 -34.79 -52.62
N LYS A 243 17.35 -34.55 -51.91
CA LYS A 243 17.38 -33.55 -50.83
C LYS A 243 17.51 -32.19 -51.49
N ASP A 244 16.43 -31.42 -51.50
CA ASP A 244 16.44 -30.09 -52.11
C ASP A 244 16.56 -29.03 -51.01
N SER A 245 17.57 -28.18 -51.13
CA SER A 245 17.86 -27.08 -50.20
C SER A 245 17.51 -25.70 -50.78
N GLY A 246 16.76 -25.63 -51.88
CA GLY A 246 16.64 -24.38 -52.65
C GLY A 246 15.28 -24.02 -53.20
N VAL A 247 14.24 -24.86 -53.09
CA VAL A 247 12.92 -24.47 -53.58
C VAL A 247 12.31 -23.46 -52.61
N GLY A 248 12.36 -22.19 -52.98
CA GLY A 248 11.60 -21.14 -52.32
C GLY A 248 10.11 -21.39 -52.55
N THR A 249 9.51 -22.28 -51.74
CA THR A 249 8.07 -22.39 -51.64
C THR A 249 7.59 -21.17 -50.85
N SER A 250 7.36 -20.07 -51.55
CA SER A 250 6.47 -19.04 -51.03
C SER A 250 5.11 -19.70 -50.93
N LEU A 251 4.73 -20.15 -49.73
CA LEU A 251 3.35 -20.46 -49.49
C LEU A 251 2.60 -19.14 -49.45
N SER A 252 2.16 -18.73 -50.64
CA SER A 252 0.95 -17.94 -50.74
C SER A 252 -0.14 -18.84 -50.18
N LEU A 253 -0.28 -18.84 -48.84
CA LEU A 253 -1.43 -19.38 -48.16
C LEU A 253 -2.64 -18.89 -48.94
N PRO A 254 -3.68 -19.72 -49.16
CA PRO A 254 -4.86 -19.29 -49.90
C PRO A 254 -5.69 -18.30 -49.06
N PHE A 255 -5.08 -17.25 -48.53
CA PHE A 255 -5.71 -15.98 -48.29
C PHE A 255 -5.62 -15.25 -49.62
N VAL A 256 -6.50 -15.65 -50.55
CA VAL A 256 -6.77 -15.01 -51.84
C VAL A 256 -5.66 -14.07 -52.29
N SER A 257 -4.73 -14.54 -53.12
CA SER A 257 -3.98 -13.57 -53.91
C SER A 257 -5.04 -12.80 -54.72
N GLU A 258 -5.16 -11.49 -54.50
CA GLU A 258 -6.04 -10.60 -55.28
C GLU A 258 -5.81 -10.73 -56.81
N ASN A 259 -4.72 -11.43 -57.21
CA ASN A 259 -4.33 -11.70 -58.58
C ASN A 259 -4.84 -13.01 -59.19
N ALA A 260 -5.60 -13.85 -58.47
CA ALA A 260 -6.25 -15.00 -59.10
C ALA A 260 -7.41 -14.48 -59.95
N LYS A 261 -7.14 -14.13 -61.21
CA LYS A 261 -8.18 -13.82 -62.20
C LYS A 261 -9.04 -15.07 -62.39
N LEU A 262 -10.12 -15.16 -61.62
CA LEU A 262 -11.25 -16.02 -61.94
C LEU A 262 -11.72 -15.62 -63.35
N GLY A 263 -11.76 -16.58 -64.26
CA GLY A 263 -12.23 -16.33 -65.62
C GLY A 263 -13.63 -15.70 -65.60
N PRO A 264 -14.01 -14.92 -66.62
CA PRO A 264 -15.35 -14.35 -66.71
C PRO A 264 -16.39 -15.48 -66.65
N GLY A 265 -17.12 -15.59 -65.53
CA GLY A 265 -18.20 -16.56 -65.34
C GLY A 265 -18.19 -17.40 -64.05
N THR A 266 -17.12 -17.45 -63.26
CA THR A 266 -17.11 -18.19 -61.98
C THR A 266 -17.40 -17.26 -60.81
N SER A 267 -18.62 -17.33 -60.27
CA SER A 267 -19.11 -16.51 -59.16
C SER A 267 -18.92 -17.14 -57.78
N THR A 268 -18.08 -18.18 -57.64
CA THR A 268 -17.89 -18.86 -56.36
C THR A 268 -17.29 -17.86 -55.36
N PRO A 269 -17.99 -17.53 -54.24
CA PRO A 269 -17.46 -16.61 -53.24
C PRO A 269 -16.12 -17.15 -52.75
N MET A 270 -15.09 -16.31 -52.76
CA MET A 270 -13.81 -16.76 -52.23
C MET A 270 -13.94 -16.99 -50.72
N PRO A 271 -13.46 -18.13 -50.20
CA PRO A 271 -13.38 -18.34 -48.76
C PRO A 271 -12.56 -17.21 -48.15
N MET A 272 -13.05 -16.64 -47.05
CA MET A 272 -12.34 -15.62 -46.29
C MET A 272 -12.28 -16.02 -44.83
N MET A 273 -11.06 -16.24 -44.34
CA MET A 273 -10.82 -16.54 -42.94
C MET A 273 -11.32 -15.39 -42.09
N THR A 274 -12.14 -15.69 -41.09
CA THR A 274 -12.61 -14.70 -40.13
C THR A 274 -11.98 -14.95 -38.78
N LEU A 275 -11.20 -13.98 -38.30
CA LEU A 275 -10.81 -13.88 -36.90
C LEU A 275 -11.76 -12.89 -36.19
N SER A 276 -12.14 -13.17 -34.94
CA SER A 276 -12.97 -12.24 -34.17
C SER A 276 -12.14 -11.01 -33.77
N TYR A 277 -12.60 -9.83 -34.17
CA TYR A 277 -12.03 -8.54 -33.78
C TYR A 277 -12.14 -8.34 -32.27
N GLN A 278 -13.33 -8.55 -31.71
CA GLN A 278 -13.64 -8.43 -30.30
C GLN A 278 -12.81 -9.41 -29.47
N ALA A 279 -12.62 -10.65 -29.94
CA ALA A 279 -11.76 -11.60 -29.25
C ALA A 279 -10.29 -11.16 -29.24
N LEU A 280 -9.77 -10.62 -30.36
CA LEU A 280 -8.41 -10.09 -30.41
C LEU A 280 -8.23 -8.86 -29.52
N VAL A 281 -9.19 -7.95 -29.52
CA VAL A 281 -9.19 -6.77 -28.64
C VAL A 281 -9.29 -7.19 -27.18
N ALA A 282 -10.17 -8.13 -26.84
CA ALA A 282 -10.29 -8.66 -25.48
C ALA A 282 -8.99 -9.36 -25.03
N ALA A 283 -8.35 -10.11 -25.93
CA ALA A 283 -7.05 -10.74 -25.68
C ALA A 283 -5.93 -9.71 -25.45
N ILE A 284 -5.95 -8.57 -26.16
CA ILE A 284 -5.00 -7.47 -25.92
C ILE A 284 -5.27 -6.82 -24.56
N ARG A 285 -6.55 -6.54 -24.27
CA ARG A 285 -6.97 -5.89 -23.01
C ARG A 285 -6.74 -6.74 -21.77
N SER A 286 -6.74 -8.07 -21.91
CA SER A 286 -6.52 -8.94 -20.76
C SER A 286 -5.13 -8.78 -20.15
N GLY A 287 -4.17 -8.20 -20.88
CA GLY A 287 -2.79 -8.04 -20.42
C GLY A 287 -2.06 -9.37 -20.17
N GLY A 288 -2.73 -10.51 -20.39
CA GLY A 288 -2.26 -11.86 -20.13
C GLY A 288 -1.93 -12.64 -21.40
N THR A 289 -1.41 -13.86 -21.24
CA THR A 289 -1.26 -14.76 -22.40
C THR A 289 -2.64 -15.19 -22.89
N ALA A 290 -3.05 -14.69 -24.04
CA ALA A 290 -4.34 -15.00 -24.65
C ALA A 290 -4.15 -15.47 -26.08
N THR A 291 -4.90 -16.50 -26.48
CA THR A 291 -4.85 -17.07 -27.83
C THR A 291 -6.15 -16.81 -28.55
N VAL A 292 -6.07 -16.18 -29.71
CA VAL A 292 -7.22 -15.94 -30.59
C VAL A 292 -7.07 -16.77 -31.85
N THR A 293 -8.06 -17.60 -32.13
CA THR A 293 -8.06 -18.52 -33.26
C THR A 293 -9.13 -18.17 -34.27
N GLY A 294 -8.82 -18.31 -35.55
CA GLY A 294 -9.76 -18.28 -36.66
C GLY A 294 -9.54 -19.51 -37.52
N SER A 295 -10.61 -20.08 -38.07
CA SER A 295 -10.50 -21.17 -39.04
C SER A 295 -11.59 -21.08 -40.08
N GLU A 296 -11.28 -21.50 -41.30
CA GLU A 296 -12.25 -21.57 -42.38
C GLU A 296 -12.09 -22.89 -43.14
N GLY A 297 -13.21 -23.47 -43.55
CA GLY A 297 -13.25 -24.53 -44.55
C GLY A 297 -13.53 -23.93 -45.93
N PHE A 298 -12.94 -24.51 -46.96
CA PHE A 298 -13.23 -24.17 -48.35
C PHE A 298 -13.50 -25.42 -49.18
N SER A 299 -14.34 -25.30 -50.19
CA SER A 299 -14.67 -26.36 -51.12
C SER A 299 -14.94 -25.79 -52.51
N ASN A 300 -14.71 -26.61 -53.54
CA ASN A 300 -14.96 -26.27 -54.94
C ASN A 300 -14.21 -25.02 -55.46
N PHE A 301 -13.03 -24.73 -54.92
CA PHE A 301 -12.17 -23.65 -55.42
C PHE A 301 -11.39 -24.15 -56.64
N SER A 302 -11.65 -23.62 -57.84
CA SER A 302 -10.99 -24.09 -59.06
C SER A 302 -9.79 -23.22 -59.42
N LEU A 303 -8.59 -23.81 -59.49
CA LEU A 303 -7.37 -23.14 -59.93
C LEU A 303 -6.54 -24.10 -60.78
N GLY A 304 -6.14 -23.67 -61.97
CA GLY A 304 -5.32 -24.50 -62.87
C GLY A 304 -5.98 -25.82 -63.33
N GLY A 305 -7.32 -25.93 -63.28
CA GLY A 305 -8.06 -27.14 -63.66
C GLY A 305 -8.24 -28.17 -62.53
N LEU A 306 -7.75 -27.87 -61.32
CA LEU A 306 -7.98 -28.65 -60.10
C LEU A 306 -9.09 -27.99 -59.26
N ASN A 307 -10.00 -28.79 -58.71
CA ASN A 307 -10.98 -28.34 -57.72
C ASN A 307 -10.47 -28.65 -56.32
N TYR A 308 -10.21 -27.60 -55.55
CA TYR A 308 -9.67 -27.67 -54.20
C TYR A 308 -10.75 -27.63 -53.13
N GLY A 309 -10.56 -28.43 -52.08
CA GLY A 309 -11.30 -28.36 -50.83
C GLY A 309 -10.38 -28.65 -49.65
N GLY A 310 -10.55 -27.92 -48.56
CA GLY A 310 -9.63 -27.92 -47.44
C GLY A 310 -10.08 -27.07 -46.25
N GLN A 311 -9.16 -26.87 -45.32
CA GLN A 311 -9.30 -26.02 -44.15
C GLN A 311 -8.03 -25.21 -43.95
N SER A 312 -8.16 -23.96 -43.55
CA SER A 312 -7.08 -23.13 -43.02
C SER A 312 -7.41 -22.67 -41.61
N SER A 313 -6.39 -22.44 -40.79
CA SER A 313 -6.52 -21.87 -39.45
C SER A 313 -5.38 -20.91 -39.13
N ILE A 314 -5.70 -19.91 -38.32
CA ILE A 314 -4.75 -18.98 -37.70
C ILE A 314 -4.97 -19.02 -36.19
N SER A 315 -3.89 -18.93 -35.44
CA SER A 315 -3.88 -18.80 -33.99
C SER A 315 -2.86 -17.73 -33.62
N ILE A 316 -3.29 -16.71 -32.89
CA ILE A 316 -2.46 -15.60 -32.43
C ILE A 316 -2.42 -15.68 -30.92
N THR A 317 -1.29 -16.12 -30.37
CA THR A 317 -1.04 -16.14 -28.93
C THR A 317 -0.28 -14.87 -28.57
N LEU A 318 -0.96 -13.91 -27.95
CA LEU A 318 -0.33 -12.74 -27.38
C LEU A 318 0.53 -13.16 -26.19
N ARG A 319 1.73 -12.60 -26.11
CA ARG A 319 2.65 -12.76 -24.99
C ARG A 319 2.91 -11.35 -24.44
N PRO A 320 2.20 -10.91 -23.40
CA PRO A 320 2.54 -9.65 -22.75
C PRO A 320 4.03 -9.69 -22.37
N LYS A 321 4.72 -8.55 -22.50
CA LYS A 321 6.05 -8.43 -21.90
C LYS A 321 5.89 -8.68 -20.40
N PRO A 322 6.80 -9.40 -19.76
CA PRO A 322 6.75 -9.62 -18.32
C PRO A 322 7.16 -8.31 -17.64
N MET A 323 6.19 -7.41 -17.58
CA MET A 323 6.31 -6.13 -16.90
C MET A 323 5.66 -6.28 -15.53
N GLU A 324 6.22 -5.59 -14.56
CA GLU A 324 5.68 -5.44 -13.22
C GLU A 324 5.79 -3.97 -12.82
N ILE A 325 4.95 -3.54 -11.88
CA ILE A 325 5.12 -2.25 -11.20
C ILE A 325 5.85 -2.54 -9.89
N LEU A 326 6.96 -1.89 -9.63
CA LEU A 326 7.67 -2.01 -8.35
C LEU A 326 7.34 -0.81 -7.46
N ILE A 327 7.12 -1.07 -6.18
CA ILE A 327 6.98 -0.03 -5.15
C ILE A 327 8.11 -0.17 -4.15
N GLU A 328 8.79 0.94 -3.89
CA GLU A 328 9.89 1.02 -2.93
C GLU A 328 9.86 2.35 -2.15
N PRO A 329 10.31 2.36 -0.89
CA PRO A 329 10.46 3.62 -0.16
C PRO A 329 11.60 4.45 -0.77
N VAL A 330 11.37 5.75 -0.97
CA VAL A 330 12.40 6.68 -1.47
C VAL A 330 13.60 6.73 -0.53
N ASN A 331 13.32 6.66 0.77
CA ASN A 331 14.34 6.57 1.83
C ASN A 331 14.07 5.34 2.69
N LYS A 332 14.79 4.26 2.40
CA LYS A 332 14.66 2.98 3.12
C LYS A 332 14.87 3.13 4.63
N ARG A 333 15.87 3.89 5.06
CA ARG A 333 16.17 4.08 6.49
C ARG A 333 15.06 4.84 7.20
N LEU A 334 14.50 5.86 6.55
CA LEU A 334 13.35 6.58 7.11
C LEU A 334 12.16 5.64 7.22
N TYR A 335 11.81 4.91 6.16
CA TYR A 335 10.71 3.94 6.17
C TYR A 335 10.83 2.88 7.27
N GLU A 336 12.03 2.29 7.44
CA GLU A 336 12.29 1.29 8.48
C GLU A 336 12.20 1.86 9.90
N ALA A 337 12.46 3.16 10.07
CA ALA A 337 12.40 3.85 11.36
C ALA A 337 11.14 4.70 11.54
N TRP A 338 10.18 4.63 10.60
CA TRP A 338 9.05 5.54 10.59
C TRP A 338 7.96 5.03 11.52
N GLU A 339 7.66 5.85 12.51
CA GLU A 339 6.49 5.72 13.35
C GLU A 339 5.50 6.84 12.97
N PRO A 340 4.21 6.53 12.78
CA PRO A 340 3.21 7.53 12.39
C PRO A 340 3.13 8.67 13.41
N LEU A 341 3.15 9.90 12.90
CA LEU A 341 2.86 11.11 13.66
C LEU A 341 1.86 11.95 12.85
N PRO A 342 0.92 12.64 13.52
CA PRO A 342 -0.10 13.43 12.84
C PRO A 342 0.53 14.56 12.03
N ASP A 343 0.19 14.62 10.76
CA ASP A 343 0.61 15.70 9.87
C ASP A 343 -0.02 17.04 10.29
N THR A 344 0.78 18.09 10.31
CA THR A 344 0.42 19.43 10.77
C THR A 344 -0.06 20.33 9.63
N ASP A 345 0.28 19.99 8.39
CA ASP A 345 -0.04 20.79 7.20
C ASP A 345 -1.49 20.60 6.72
N ASP A 346 -2.26 19.76 7.40
CA ASP A 346 -3.62 19.56 7.00
C ASP A 346 -4.50 20.76 7.38
N ALA A 347 -5.00 21.46 6.37
CA ALA A 347 -6.08 22.44 6.51
C ALA A 347 -7.31 21.87 7.26
N HIS A 348 -7.42 20.54 7.39
CA HIS A 348 -8.38 19.82 8.22
C HIS A 348 -8.05 19.72 9.72
N ALA A 349 -6.97 20.30 10.24
CA ALA A 349 -6.81 20.50 11.69
C ALA A 349 -8.04 21.23 12.27
N SER A 350 -8.66 22.13 11.49
CA SER A 350 -9.94 22.78 11.81
C SER A 350 -11.15 21.83 11.90
N ALA A 351 -11.11 20.68 11.22
CA ALA A 351 -12.19 19.71 11.15
C ALA A 351 -12.12 18.61 12.22
N LEU A 352 -11.02 18.53 12.98
CA LEU A 352 -10.90 17.66 14.16
C LEU A 352 -11.49 18.29 15.43
N ASN A 353 -12.09 19.49 15.32
CA ASN A 353 -12.70 20.24 16.42
C ASN A 353 -11.76 20.43 17.62
N THR A 354 -10.45 20.59 17.35
CA THR A 354 -9.44 20.75 18.38
C THR A 354 -9.21 22.24 18.67
N ASP A 355 -9.41 22.65 19.92
CA ASP A 355 -9.16 24.02 20.40
C ASP A 355 -7.67 24.43 20.38
N ALA A 356 -6.73 23.51 20.11
CA ALA A 356 -5.29 23.73 20.13
C ALA A 356 -4.60 23.24 18.84
N PRO A 357 -3.50 23.89 18.40
CA PRO A 357 -2.69 23.43 17.28
C PRO A 357 -2.07 22.06 17.58
N THR A 358 -2.15 21.12 16.62
CA THR A 358 -1.53 19.80 16.74
C THR A 358 0.00 19.87 16.85
N THR A 359 0.64 20.99 16.48
CA THR A 359 2.09 21.17 16.53
C THR A 359 2.68 21.24 17.94
N ASP A 360 1.87 21.49 18.97
CA ASP A 360 2.39 21.82 20.30
C ASP A 360 2.75 20.57 21.13
N PHE A 361 2.10 19.45 20.82
CA PHE A 361 2.18 18.19 21.57
C PHE A 361 2.97 17.10 20.84
N PHE A 362 2.90 17.10 19.51
CA PHE A 362 3.49 16.05 18.68
C PHE A 362 4.81 16.54 18.06
N PRO A 363 5.83 15.67 17.98
CA PRO A 363 7.04 15.98 17.22
C PRO A 363 6.71 16.28 15.75
N SER A 364 7.61 16.99 15.05
CA SER A 364 7.40 17.31 13.64
C SER A 364 7.20 16.04 12.80
N PRO A 365 6.06 15.90 12.11
CA PRO A 365 5.79 14.74 11.27
C PRO A 365 6.73 14.72 10.07
N ALA A 366 7.13 13.53 9.64
CA ALA A 366 7.87 13.33 8.41
C ALA A 366 6.99 12.53 7.43
N PRO A 367 6.53 13.11 6.32
CA PRO A 367 5.85 12.37 5.27
C PRO A 367 6.74 11.23 4.74
N LEU A 368 6.15 10.08 4.44
CA LEU A 368 6.83 9.00 3.75
C LEU A 368 6.70 9.16 2.25
N ALA A 369 7.82 9.11 1.54
CA ALA A 369 7.83 9.13 0.09
C ALA A 369 8.04 7.73 -0.48
N PHE A 370 7.20 7.35 -1.45
CA PHE A 370 7.28 6.06 -2.16
C PHE A 370 7.53 6.29 -3.64
N HIS A 371 8.46 5.52 -4.18
CA HIS A 371 8.78 5.48 -5.60
C HIS A 371 8.05 4.28 -6.22
N VAL A 372 7.28 4.55 -7.26
CA VAL A 372 6.54 3.53 -8.02
C VAL A 372 7.11 3.53 -9.42
N VAL A 373 7.54 2.38 -9.93
CA VAL A 373 8.28 2.31 -11.21
C VAL A 373 7.88 1.11 -12.04
N MET A 374 7.71 1.30 -13.34
CA MET A 374 7.51 0.22 -14.29
C MET A 374 8.82 -0.51 -14.57
N HIS A 375 8.81 -1.83 -14.40
CA HIS A 375 9.96 -2.70 -14.56
C HIS A 375 9.65 -3.83 -15.55
N ASP A 376 10.60 -4.15 -16.42
CA ASP A 376 10.59 -5.27 -17.35
C ASP A 376 11.57 -6.32 -16.81
N ASP A 377 11.02 -7.37 -16.21
CA ASP A 377 11.80 -8.40 -15.50
C ASP A 377 12.67 -9.24 -16.45
N SER A 378 12.37 -9.18 -17.76
CA SER A 378 13.11 -9.91 -18.79
C SER A 378 14.41 -9.22 -19.18
N LYS A 379 14.58 -7.96 -18.80
CA LYS A 379 15.79 -7.19 -19.06
C LYS A 379 16.71 -7.23 -17.85
N ALA A 380 18.00 -7.17 -18.12
CA ALA A 380 18.99 -7.00 -17.06
C ALA A 380 18.61 -5.76 -16.21
N PRO A 381 18.73 -5.86 -14.87
CA PRO A 381 18.50 -4.73 -14.00
C PRO A 381 19.33 -3.52 -14.45
N VAL A 382 18.69 -2.37 -14.61
CA VAL A 382 19.43 -1.12 -14.80
C VAL A 382 20.07 -0.79 -13.46
N ALA A 383 21.34 -0.35 -13.48
CA ALA A 383 22.00 0.11 -12.27
C ALA A 383 21.08 1.11 -11.53
N PRO A 384 20.86 0.92 -10.21
CA PRO A 384 20.03 1.82 -9.44
C PRO A 384 20.47 3.28 -9.62
N SER A 385 19.55 4.20 -9.35
CA SER A 385 19.90 5.61 -9.25
C SER A 385 21.00 5.82 -8.20
N ALA A 386 21.63 7.01 -8.21
CA ALA A 386 22.62 7.36 -7.16
C ALA A 386 22.05 7.24 -5.74
N ASN A 387 20.72 7.27 -5.60
CA ASN A 387 20.01 7.15 -4.33
C ASN A 387 19.54 5.71 -4.04
N GLY A 388 19.93 4.73 -4.86
CA GLY A 388 19.55 3.32 -4.69
C GLY A 388 18.17 2.95 -5.24
N LEU A 389 17.39 3.91 -5.75
CA LEU A 389 16.07 3.63 -6.34
C LEU A 389 16.19 2.90 -7.67
N THR A 390 15.29 1.96 -7.88
CA THR A 390 15.11 1.24 -9.13
C THR A 390 14.79 2.22 -10.26
N ARG A 391 15.39 2.03 -11.43
CA ARG A 391 15.11 2.87 -12.62
C ARG A 391 14.17 2.13 -13.56
N PRO A 392 13.29 2.83 -14.29
CA PRO A 392 12.53 2.19 -15.35
C PRO A 392 13.49 1.65 -16.40
N ASN A 393 13.35 0.37 -16.74
CA ASN A 393 14.09 -0.30 -17.81
C ASN A 393 13.16 -0.65 -19.01
N THR A 394 11.94 -0.12 -18.98
CA THR A 394 10.96 -0.18 -20.06
C THR A 394 10.78 1.19 -20.71
N GLN A 395 10.36 1.19 -21.98
CA GLN A 395 9.91 2.38 -22.70
C GLN A 395 8.37 2.44 -22.80
N ILE A 396 7.69 1.39 -22.35
CA ILE A 396 6.24 1.32 -22.31
C ILE A 396 5.80 1.85 -20.96
N GLY A 397 5.23 3.04 -20.97
CA GLY A 397 4.59 3.66 -19.81
C GLY A 397 3.08 3.52 -19.85
N GLY A 398 2.43 3.99 -18.80
CA GLY A 398 0.97 4.00 -18.67
C GLY A 398 0.53 5.00 -17.62
N LEU A 399 -0.79 5.16 -17.48
CA LEU A 399 -1.34 5.84 -16.31
C LEU A 399 -1.15 4.92 -15.10
N ILE A 400 -0.45 5.39 -14.07
CA ILE A 400 -0.26 4.67 -12.81
C ILE A 400 -1.22 5.25 -11.79
N ASP A 401 -2.16 4.43 -11.32
CA ASP A 401 -3.05 4.74 -10.21
C ASP A 401 -2.44 4.15 -8.93
N ILE A 402 -2.38 4.92 -7.85
CA ILE A 402 -1.72 4.56 -6.60
C ILE A 402 -2.72 4.73 -5.47
N TYR A 403 -2.87 3.68 -4.66
CA TYR A 403 -3.94 3.56 -3.67
C TYR A 403 -3.38 3.34 -2.26
N LEU A 404 -4.11 3.86 -1.28
CA LEU A 404 -4.00 3.42 0.11
C LEU A 404 -5.20 2.53 0.44
N HIS A 405 -4.95 1.30 0.89
CA HIS A 405 -5.99 0.35 1.30
C HIS A 405 -5.70 -0.21 2.69
N GLU A 406 -6.70 -0.88 3.26
CA GLU A 406 -6.65 -1.40 4.65
C GLU A 406 -6.23 -0.34 5.68
N VAL A 407 -6.52 0.93 5.36
CA VAL A 407 -6.15 2.07 6.20
C VAL A 407 -6.97 2.08 7.47
N SER A 408 -6.29 2.23 8.61
CA SER A 408 -6.88 2.28 9.94
C SER A 408 -7.95 3.38 10.05
N GLU A 409 -8.93 3.14 10.91
CA GLU A 409 -10.07 4.04 11.16
C GLU A 409 -10.24 4.23 12.67
N GLN A 410 -9.22 4.79 13.31
CA GLN A 410 -9.23 5.02 14.75
C GLN A 410 -9.96 6.32 15.11
N LEU A 411 -10.54 6.35 16.30
CA LEU A 411 -11.08 7.58 16.86
C LEU A 411 -9.92 8.47 17.32
N GLY A 412 -9.83 9.68 16.80
CA GLY A 412 -8.90 10.70 17.28
C GLY A 412 -7.46 10.50 16.84
N ILE A 413 -6.54 11.22 17.48
CA ILE A 413 -5.11 11.25 17.10
C ILE A 413 -4.30 10.28 17.95
N CYS A 414 -4.64 10.12 19.23
CA CYS A 414 -4.07 9.14 20.14
C CYS A 414 -5.13 8.69 21.15
N MET A 415 -4.75 7.86 22.13
CA MET A 415 -5.70 7.17 23.02
C MET A 415 -6.59 8.08 23.88
N ASN A 416 -6.13 9.30 24.17
CA ASN A 416 -6.82 10.27 25.02
C ASN A 416 -6.96 11.66 24.36
N TYR A 417 -6.89 11.75 23.02
CA TYR A 417 -7.03 13.03 22.32
C TYR A 417 -7.53 12.92 20.87
N PRO A 418 -8.47 13.79 20.44
CA PRO A 418 -9.33 14.67 21.24
C PRO A 418 -10.52 13.93 21.84
N THR A 419 -11.21 14.53 22.81
CA THR A 419 -12.36 13.93 23.52
C THR A 419 -13.59 13.68 22.66
N ASP A 420 -13.84 14.54 21.68
CA ASP A 420 -14.99 14.51 20.77
C ASP A 420 -14.57 14.06 19.36
N ALA A 421 -13.58 13.16 19.31
CA ALA A 421 -13.01 12.65 18.09
C ALA A 421 -14.05 11.99 17.17
N ARG A 422 -13.78 12.10 15.88
CA ARG A 422 -14.50 11.38 14.81
C ARG A 422 -13.54 10.43 14.12
N THR A 423 -14.08 9.32 13.62
CA THR A 423 -13.33 8.36 12.82
C THR A 423 -12.94 8.99 11.49
N LYS A 424 -11.67 8.84 11.11
CA LYS A 424 -11.13 9.17 9.78
C LYS A 424 -10.10 8.11 9.40
N LYS A 425 -9.78 8.04 8.11
CA LYS A 425 -8.67 7.23 7.61
C LYS A 425 -7.35 7.72 8.20
N GLY A 426 -6.62 6.84 8.89
CA GLY A 426 -5.38 7.17 9.60
C GLY A 426 -4.24 7.57 8.66
N LEU A 427 -4.18 7.01 7.46
CA LEU A 427 -3.22 7.37 6.42
C LEU A 427 -3.91 8.08 5.25
N PHE A 428 -3.20 9.02 4.63
CA PHE A 428 -3.72 9.75 3.48
C PHE A 428 -2.60 10.28 2.56
N PHE A 429 -2.97 10.52 1.31
CA PHE A 429 -2.19 11.34 0.39
C PHE A 429 -2.47 12.82 0.66
N PRO A 430 -1.48 13.64 1.10
CA PRO A 430 -1.66 15.08 1.21
C PRO A 430 -1.99 15.68 -0.16
N HIS A 431 -2.75 16.78 -0.16
CA HIS A 431 -3.16 17.46 -1.39
C HIS A 431 -1.97 17.93 -2.23
N THR A 432 -0.90 18.39 -1.56
CA THR A 432 0.36 18.74 -2.21
C THR A 432 1.20 17.49 -2.44
N GLN A 433 1.24 17.03 -3.69
CA GLN A 433 2.05 15.89 -4.13
C GLN A 433 3.26 16.36 -4.97
N PRO A 434 4.29 15.51 -5.13
CA PRO A 434 5.38 15.77 -6.07
C PRO A 434 4.88 16.00 -7.51
N ALA A 435 5.70 16.70 -8.31
CA ALA A 435 5.34 17.01 -9.70
C ALA A 435 5.05 15.75 -10.52
N GLY A 436 4.02 15.83 -11.37
CA GLY A 436 3.58 14.70 -12.21
C GLY A 436 2.52 13.81 -11.56
N ILE A 437 2.04 14.16 -10.36
CA ILE A 437 0.94 13.47 -9.67
C ILE A 437 -0.32 14.35 -9.68
N THR A 438 -1.45 13.74 -9.99
CA THR A 438 -2.80 14.27 -9.82
C THR A 438 -3.38 13.66 -8.56
N TRP A 439 -3.70 14.51 -7.58
CA TRP A 439 -4.47 14.11 -6.42
C TRP A 439 -5.93 13.87 -6.81
N VAL A 440 -6.48 12.70 -6.48
CA VAL A 440 -7.89 12.35 -6.76
C VAL A 440 -8.70 12.51 -5.47
N ASP A 441 -8.26 11.81 -4.42
CA ASP A 441 -8.77 11.94 -3.06
C ASP A 441 -7.68 11.54 -2.04
N GLU A 442 -8.05 11.42 -0.77
CA GLU A 442 -7.11 11.09 0.31
C GLU A 442 -6.54 9.66 0.24
N GLN A 443 -7.15 8.75 -0.51
CA GLN A 443 -6.72 7.35 -0.63
C GLN A 443 -6.33 6.98 -2.07
N HIS A 444 -6.41 7.93 -3.01
CA HIS A 444 -6.10 7.71 -4.41
C HIS A 444 -5.37 8.91 -5.04
N VAL A 445 -4.23 8.63 -5.65
CA VAL A 445 -3.53 9.56 -6.55
C VAL A 445 -3.17 8.85 -7.84
N LYS A 446 -2.88 9.61 -8.90
CA LYS A 446 -2.48 9.04 -10.18
C LYS A 446 -1.48 9.90 -10.91
N THR A 447 -0.68 9.33 -11.79
CA THR A 447 0.23 10.10 -12.64
C THR A 447 -0.54 11.02 -13.60
N THR A 448 -0.01 12.19 -13.92
CA THR A 448 -0.63 13.11 -14.91
C THR A 448 -0.48 12.62 -16.36
N SER A 449 0.51 11.77 -16.63
CA SER A 449 0.83 11.29 -17.97
C SER A 449 0.32 9.87 -18.19
N ALA A 450 -0.34 9.63 -19.32
CA ALA A 450 -0.72 8.29 -19.77
C ALA A 450 0.47 7.46 -20.30
N THR A 451 1.68 8.01 -20.23
CA THR A 451 2.94 7.33 -20.59
C THR A 451 3.96 7.41 -19.46
N ALA A 452 3.51 7.55 -18.21
CA ALA A 452 4.42 7.58 -17.07
C ALA A 452 5.16 6.24 -16.93
N LEU A 453 6.45 6.32 -16.64
CA LEU A 453 7.30 5.15 -16.38
C LEU A 453 7.57 4.98 -14.89
N ASP A 454 7.44 6.06 -14.14
CA ASP A 454 7.64 6.14 -12.72
C ASP A 454 6.79 7.26 -12.10
N ALA A 455 6.72 7.25 -10.78
CA ALA A 455 6.00 8.20 -9.95
C ALA A 455 6.66 8.27 -8.57
N THR A 456 6.59 9.43 -7.92
CA THR A 456 6.89 9.56 -6.50
C THR A 456 5.70 10.18 -5.80
N VAL A 457 5.24 9.56 -4.72
CA VAL A 457 4.09 10.03 -3.93
C VAL A 457 4.48 10.18 -2.47
N ASN A 458 3.86 11.13 -1.79
CA ASN A 458 4.00 11.32 -0.35
C ASN A 458 2.77 10.76 0.36
N VAL A 459 2.96 10.11 1.51
CA VAL A 459 1.92 9.60 2.41
C VAL A 459 2.13 10.21 3.80
N CYS A 460 1.05 10.64 4.42
CA CYS A 460 1.01 11.24 5.75
C CYS A 460 0.09 10.45 6.68
N ALA A 461 0.22 10.68 7.99
CA ALA A 461 -0.63 10.09 9.02
C ALA A 461 -1.46 11.16 9.73
N ARG A 462 -2.64 10.78 10.24
CA ARG A 462 -3.51 11.60 11.11
C ARG A 462 -3.52 11.13 12.56
N ASP A 463 -3.10 9.89 12.75
CA ASP A 463 -3.17 9.13 13.99
C ASP A 463 -1.78 8.60 14.30
N THR A 464 -1.36 8.66 15.55
CA THR A 464 -0.05 8.14 15.98
C THR A 464 0.02 6.62 15.90
N GLY A 465 -1.13 5.94 15.84
CA GLY A 465 -1.26 4.52 15.53
C GLY A 465 -1.65 4.23 14.08
N ALA A 466 -1.54 5.18 13.14
CA ALA A 466 -2.01 4.95 11.78
C ALA A 466 -1.31 3.77 11.09
N TYR A 467 -2.09 2.90 10.45
CA TYR A 467 -1.56 1.80 9.63
C TYR A 467 -2.35 1.62 8.34
N GLY A 468 -1.79 0.91 7.37
CA GLY A 468 -2.41 0.56 6.10
C GLY A 468 -1.40 0.03 5.10
N LYS A 469 -1.80 0.01 3.83
CA LYS A 469 -0.99 -0.55 2.74
C LYS A 469 -1.03 0.37 1.53
N ILE A 470 0.10 0.49 0.82
CA ILE A 470 0.20 1.20 -0.46
C ILE A 470 0.39 0.21 -1.61
N ASP A 471 -0.43 0.34 -2.65
CA ASP A 471 -0.31 -0.38 -3.91
C ASP A 471 -0.43 0.57 -5.11
N ALA A 472 -0.13 0.05 -6.29
CA ALA A 472 -0.27 0.76 -7.54
C ALA A 472 -0.70 -0.17 -8.67
N LYS A 473 -1.42 0.38 -9.64
CA LYS A 473 -1.97 -0.35 -10.79
C LYS A 473 -1.80 0.45 -12.07
N CYS A 474 -1.70 -0.27 -13.19
CA CYS A 474 -1.82 0.30 -14.52
C CYS A 474 -2.84 -0.52 -15.32
N GLU A 475 -4.09 -0.05 -15.35
CA GLU A 475 -5.20 -0.76 -16.02
C GLU A 475 -4.91 -1.02 -17.50
N LEU A 476 -4.27 -0.05 -18.17
CA LEU A 476 -3.93 -0.14 -19.59
C LEU A 476 -3.05 -1.35 -19.91
N LEU A 477 -2.16 -1.70 -18.99
CA LEU A 477 -1.19 -2.76 -19.14
C LEU A 477 -1.57 -4.03 -18.36
N GLY A 478 -2.68 -3.99 -17.61
CA GLY A 478 -3.10 -5.09 -16.74
C GLY A 478 -2.08 -5.42 -15.65
N LEU A 479 -1.40 -4.39 -15.12
CA LEU A 479 -0.34 -4.56 -14.13
C LEU A 479 -0.80 -4.15 -12.74
N ASP A 480 -0.47 -5.00 -11.77
CA ASP A 480 -0.50 -4.68 -10.34
C ASP A 480 0.94 -4.48 -9.85
N SER A 481 1.08 -3.74 -8.75
CA SER A 481 2.36 -3.55 -8.10
C SER A 481 2.87 -4.79 -7.40
N LYS A 482 4.17 -4.74 -7.10
CA LYS A 482 4.91 -5.66 -6.27
C LYS A 482 5.89 -4.87 -5.42
N SER A 483 5.99 -5.25 -4.15
CA SER A 483 6.98 -4.70 -3.23
C SER A 483 8.39 -5.11 -3.65
N VAL A 484 9.36 -4.21 -3.48
CA VAL A 484 10.79 -4.60 -3.65
C VAL A 484 11.34 -5.39 -2.47
N ARG A 485 10.65 -5.40 -1.32
CA ARG A 485 11.07 -6.14 -0.12
C ARG A 485 10.68 -7.61 -0.18
N ASN A 486 9.51 -7.91 -0.71
CA ASN A 486 8.92 -9.25 -0.72
C ASN A 486 8.13 -9.47 -2.02
N THR A 487 7.35 -10.54 -2.12
CA THR A 487 6.53 -10.83 -3.32
C THR A 487 5.11 -10.30 -3.21
N ASP A 488 4.79 -9.50 -2.20
CA ASP A 488 3.45 -8.97 -1.99
C ASP A 488 3.15 -7.87 -3.00
N THR A 489 1.87 -7.65 -3.26
CA THR A 489 1.42 -6.63 -4.22
C THR A 489 1.41 -5.22 -3.63
N TYR A 490 1.84 -5.05 -2.40
CA TYR A 490 1.76 -3.80 -1.62
C TYR A 490 2.96 -3.65 -0.69
N LEU A 491 3.15 -2.44 -0.14
CA LEU A 491 4.00 -2.20 1.04
C LEU A 491 3.13 -1.80 2.23
N ALA A 492 3.38 -2.39 3.41
CA ALA A 492 2.76 -1.95 4.66
C ALA A 492 3.29 -0.57 5.07
N ILE A 493 2.44 0.27 5.66
CA ILE A 493 2.78 1.57 6.23
C ILE A 493 2.15 1.63 7.63
N PRO A 494 2.91 1.79 8.73
CA PRO A 494 4.37 1.71 8.81
C PRO A 494 4.90 0.35 8.34
N LEU A 495 6.22 0.16 8.34
CA LEU A 495 6.77 -1.18 8.19
C LEU A 495 6.22 -2.09 9.31
N ASP A 496 5.65 -3.22 8.90
CA ASP A 496 5.01 -4.21 9.77
C ASP A 496 5.20 -5.60 9.12
N ASP A 497 6.27 -6.30 9.52
CA ASP A 497 6.65 -7.62 8.97
C ASP A 497 5.87 -8.78 9.67
N ASP A 498 5.10 -8.50 10.73
CA ASP A 498 4.31 -9.51 11.45
C ASP A 498 2.79 -9.36 11.34
N ASN A 499 2.34 -8.31 10.64
CA ASN A 499 0.95 -7.95 10.39
C ASN A 499 0.15 -7.74 11.68
N ASN A 500 0.77 -7.21 12.73
CA ASN A 500 0.10 -6.84 13.97
C ASN A 500 -0.37 -5.38 13.98
N ASN A 501 -0.17 -4.62 12.90
CA ASN A 501 -0.49 -3.21 12.72
C ASN A 501 0.30 -2.24 13.63
N ILE A 502 1.42 -2.69 14.19
CA ILE A 502 2.36 -1.89 14.97
C ILE A 502 3.63 -1.70 14.14
N ALA A 503 4.27 -0.54 14.28
CA ALA A 503 5.54 -0.32 13.60
C ALA A 503 6.60 -1.28 14.15
N ASP A 504 7.23 -2.05 13.26
CA ASP A 504 8.44 -2.82 13.51
C ASP A 504 9.50 -2.07 14.33
N GLN A 505 9.66 -0.76 14.06
CA GLN A 505 10.62 0.09 14.74
C GLN A 505 10.30 0.21 16.23
N TYR A 506 9.03 0.46 16.58
CA TYR A 506 8.58 0.54 17.97
C TYR A 506 8.92 -0.74 18.72
N GLU A 507 8.66 -1.90 18.12
CA GLU A 507 8.93 -3.19 18.74
C GLU A 507 10.42 -3.46 18.92
N LYS A 508 11.26 -3.00 17.98
CA LYS A 508 12.72 -3.13 18.04
C LYS A 508 13.30 -2.25 19.16
N ASP A 509 12.87 -0.99 19.24
CA ASP A 509 13.32 -0.06 20.28
C ASP A 509 12.93 -0.54 21.68
N ASN A 510 11.85 -1.30 21.76
CA ASN A 510 11.32 -1.88 22.97
C ASN A 510 11.85 -3.28 23.31
N GLY A 511 12.50 -3.95 22.36
CA GLY A 511 13.03 -5.31 22.53
C GLY A 511 11.97 -6.41 22.54
N ILE A 512 10.86 -6.21 21.81
CA ILE A 512 9.77 -7.18 21.70
C ILE A 512 9.52 -7.71 20.27
N TYR A 513 10.22 -7.18 19.26
CA TYR A 513 10.07 -7.58 17.85
C TYR A 513 10.16 -9.11 17.62
N ASP A 514 11.15 -9.77 18.24
CA ASP A 514 11.34 -11.23 18.08
C ASP A 514 10.23 -12.06 18.73
N ARG A 515 9.38 -11.45 19.57
CA ARG A 515 8.26 -12.12 20.25
C ARG A 515 7.00 -12.17 19.39
N ARG A 516 6.91 -11.34 18.34
CA ARG A 516 5.76 -11.26 17.40
C ARG A 516 4.42 -11.24 18.13
N LEU A 517 4.28 -10.31 19.07
CA LEU A 517 3.10 -10.23 19.93
C LEU A 517 1.91 -9.71 19.12
N ALA A 518 0.71 -10.20 19.45
CA ALA A 518 -0.50 -9.69 18.83
C ALA A 518 -0.80 -8.26 19.31
N ALA A 519 -1.47 -7.46 18.47
CA ALA A 519 -1.86 -6.09 18.83
C ALA A 519 -2.73 -5.99 20.10
N ASN A 520 -3.50 -7.03 20.42
CA ASN A 520 -4.33 -7.10 21.62
C ASN A 520 -3.61 -7.71 22.84
N TRP A 521 -2.29 -7.87 22.80
CA TRP A 521 -1.51 -8.41 23.92
C TRP A 521 -1.46 -7.41 25.09
N ASP A 522 -1.72 -7.89 26.30
CA ASP A 522 -1.80 -7.12 27.57
C ASP A 522 -1.45 -8.08 28.73
N GLU A 523 -0.29 -8.71 28.61
CA GLU A 523 0.17 -9.79 29.51
C GLU A 523 1.53 -9.44 30.14
N GLU A 524 1.76 -8.17 30.43
CA GLU A 524 2.93 -7.70 31.17
C GLU A 524 3.02 -8.43 32.51
N ASP A 525 4.15 -9.09 32.73
CA ASP A 525 4.43 -9.86 33.95
C ASP A 525 5.27 -9.06 34.95
N LYS A 526 5.73 -7.84 34.59
CA LYS A 526 6.51 -6.97 35.47
C LYS A 526 5.70 -5.76 35.95
N PRO A 527 5.85 -5.39 37.24
CA PRO A 527 6.56 -6.09 38.32
C PRO A 527 5.99 -7.50 38.63
N ALA A 528 6.82 -8.44 39.08
CA ALA A 528 6.38 -9.81 39.36
C ALA A 528 5.50 -9.89 40.62
N ASN A 529 4.78 -11.01 40.79
CA ASN A 529 3.96 -11.35 41.96
C ASN A 529 2.72 -10.47 42.18
N TRP A 530 2.28 -9.74 41.15
CA TRP A 530 0.99 -9.09 41.14
C TRP A 530 -0.13 -10.09 40.92
N ARG A 531 -1.35 -9.75 41.33
CA ARG A 531 -2.52 -10.63 41.22
C ARG A 531 -2.81 -11.08 39.79
N SER A 532 -2.54 -10.21 38.81
CA SER A 532 -2.80 -10.44 37.39
C SER A 532 -1.70 -9.85 36.52
N ASN A 533 -1.51 -10.44 35.35
CA ASN A 533 -0.71 -9.85 34.28
C ASN A 533 -1.46 -8.68 33.61
N GLY A 534 -0.67 -7.83 32.97
CA GLY A 534 -1.14 -6.65 32.24
C GLY A 534 -1.77 -5.58 33.12
N ASP A 535 -2.07 -4.45 32.51
CA ASP A 535 -2.73 -3.31 33.15
C ASP A 535 -4.07 -2.95 32.50
N GLY A 536 -4.40 -3.62 31.39
CA GLY A 536 -5.64 -3.44 30.65
C GLY A 536 -5.49 -2.44 29.51
N LEU A 537 -4.25 -2.11 29.13
CA LEU A 537 -3.87 -1.54 27.85
C LEU A 537 -3.30 -2.62 26.96
N THR A 538 -3.79 -2.68 25.73
CA THR A 538 -3.22 -3.55 24.72
C THR A 538 -1.96 -2.97 24.11
N LEU A 539 -1.10 -3.82 23.56
CA LEU A 539 0.14 -3.43 22.90
C LEU A 539 -0.09 -2.35 21.83
N TYR A 540 -1.19 -2.43 21.08
CA TYR A 540 -1.55 -1.41 20.10
C TYR A 540 -1.93 -0.07 20.76
N GLU A 541 -2.61 -0.07 21.92
CA GLU A 541 -2.93 1.16 22.65
C GLU A 541 -1.67 1.82 23.23
N GLU A 542 -0.72 1.02 23.71
CA GLU A 542 0.57 1.48 24.21
C GLU A 542 1.44 2.07 23.11
N TYR A 543 1.49 1.37 21.97
CA TYR A 543 2.08 1.88 20.74
C TYR A 543 1.41 3.19 20.36
N ARG A 544 0.08 3.22 20.23
CA ARG A 544 -0.67 4.42 19.81
C ARG A 544 -0.48 5.61 20.76
N GLY A 545 -0.27 5.36 22.05
CA GLY A 545 0.23 6.35 23.01
C GLY A 545 -0.80 7.37 23.50
N PHE A 546 -0.33 8.25 24.40
CA PHE A 546 -1.15 9.16 25.19
C PHE A 546 -0.51 10.56 25.25
N LEU A 547 -1.34 11.59 25.42
CA LEU A 547 -0.88 12.88 25.91
C LEU A 547 -0.76 12.82 27.43
N ILE A 548 0.42 13.15 27.94
CA ILE A 548 0.78 13.10 29.36
C ILE A 548 1.46 14.41 29.79
N ASP A 549 1.56 14.61 31.10
CA ASP A 549 2.31 15.71 31.71
C ASP A 549 3.77 15.31 31.95
N ASP A 550 4.69 16.06 31.36
CA ASP A 550 6.13 15.88 31.56
C ASP A 550 6.58 16.41 32.93
N PRO A 551 7.84 16.17 33.34
CA PRO A 551 8.37 16.69 34.60
C PRO A 551 8.42 18.22 34.71
N ASN A 552 8.26 18.96 33.61
CA ASN A 552 8.23 20.43 33.57
C ASN A 552 6.80 20.98 33.50
N HIS A 553 5.79 20.14 33.77
CA HIS A 553 4.37 20.47 33.68
C HIS A 553 3.94 20.87 32.26
N LYS A 554 4.56 20.27 31.23
CA LYS A 554 4.18 20.45 29.83
C LYS A 554 3.49 19.20 29.32
N GLU A 555 2.38 19.40 28.62
CA GLU A 555 1.74 18.32 27.87
C GLU A 555 2.60 17.84 26.69
N VAL A 556 2.83 16.53 26.62
CA VAL A 556 3.63 15.86 25.59
C VAL A 556 3.00 14.55 25.15
N PHE A 557 3.20 14.17 23.89
CA PHE A 557 2.86 12.82 23.41
C PHE A 557 3.90 11.78 23.84
N GLN A 558 3.43 10.61 24.29
CA GLN A 558 4.28 9.50 24.71
C GLN A 558 3.67 8.15 24.30
N ARG A 559 4.45 7.33 23.59
CA ARG A 559 4.20 5.87 23.48
C ARG A 559 4.71 5.17 24.74
N LEU A 560 4.03 4.12 25.20
CA LEU A 560 4.35 3.49 26.51
C LEU A 560 5.35 2.32 26.37
N ASP A 561 5.88 1.81 27.49
CA ASP A 561 6.77 0.64 27.51
C ASP A 561 6.02 -0.66 27.84
N GLN A 562 5.77 -1.52 26.86
CA GLN A 562 5.15 -2.85 26.98
C GLN A 562 5.88 -3.90 27.85
N LYS A 563 6.97 -3.54 28.53
CA LYS A 563 7.65 -4.47 29.46
C LYS A 563 7.12 -4.38 30.88
N LYS A 564 6.41 -3.30 31.24
CA LYS A 564 5.93 -3.07 32.61
C LYS A 564 4.49 -2.60 32.59
N ARG A 565 3.77 -2.84 33.68
CA ARG A 565 2.45 -2.27 33.90
C ARG A 565 2.50 -0.76 34.19
N LYS A 566 1.44 -0.06 33.80
CA LYS A 566 1.31 1.40 33.84
C LYS A 566 0.13 1.81 34.71
N LEU A 567 0.35 2.85 35.53
CA LEU A 567 -0.71 3.53 36.25
C LEU A 567 -0.78 4.97 35.77
N PHE A 568 -1.98 5.44 35.45
CA PHE A 568 -2.22 6.84 35.13
C PHE A 568 -2.77 7.57 36.35
N VAL A 569 -2.22 8.75 36.62
CA VAL A 569 -2.59 9.59 37.76
C VAL A 569 -2.88 11.00 37.26
N TYR A 570 -3.96 11.58 37.77
CA TYR A 570 -4.22 13.01 37.62
C TYR A 570 -4.04 13.70 38.97
N LEU A 571 -3.21 14.73 38.99
CA LEU A 571 -2.86 15.47 40.20
C LEU A 571 -3.68 16.76 40.24
N ASN A 572 -4.70 16.80 41.08
CA ASN A 572 -5.54 17.97 41.30
C ASN A 572 -5.18 18.62 42.63
N GLY A 573 -5.03 19.95 42.66
CA GLY A 573 -4.87 20.69 43.93
C GLY A 573 -3.59 21.54 44.02
N PRO A 574 -3.49 22.34 45.10
CA PRO A 574 -2.43 23.34 45.25
C PRO A 574 -1.05 22.74 45.53
N ASP A 575 -0.98 21.49 45.98
CA ASP A 575 0.24 20.78 46.37
C ASP A 575 0.74 19.79 45.30
N HIS A 576 0.50 20.12 44.03
CA HIS A 576 0.81 19.30 42.85
C HIS A 576 2.21 18.65 42.87
N ASP A 577 3.26 19.43 43.18
CA ASP A 577 4.64 18.91 43.22
C ASP A 577 4.89 17.91 44.36
N ILE A 578 4.15 18.04 45.47
CA ILE A 578 4.23 17.11 46.61
C ILE A 578 3.49 15.82 46.27
N TYR A 579 2.32 15.92 45.61
CA TYR A 579 1.61 14.74 45.12
C TYR A 579 2.45 13.97 44.11
N ARG A 580 3.12 14.67 43.18
CA ARG A 580 4.05 14.06 42.23
C ARG A 580 5.20 13.33 42.94
N GLN A 581 5.80 13.93 43.97
CA GLN A 581 6.83 13.26 44.77
C GLN A 581 6.33 11.97 45.43
N GLY A 582 5.09 11.98 45.96
CA GLY A 582 4.48 10.78 46.53
C GLY A 582 4.17 9.70 45.47
N ALA A 583 3.69 10.10 44.30
CA ALA A 583 3.46 9.17 43.19
C ALA A 583 4.77 8.55 42.67
N GLU A 584 5.87 9.31 42.62
CA GLU A 584 7.20 8.76 42.31
C GLU A 584 7.72 7.83 43.43
N LEU A 585 7.43 8.12 44.69
CA LEU A 585 7.74 7.21 45.81
C LEU A 585 7.00 5.88 45.64
N PHE A 586 5.71 5.92 45.30
CA PHE A 586 4.90 4.75 44.98
C PHE A 586 5.44 3.99 43.75
N LYS A 587 5.78 4.69 42.67
CA LYS A 587 6.39 4.11 41.46
C LYS A 587 7.63 3.30 41.80
N ASN A 588 8.53 3.88 42.60
CA ASN A 588 9.76 3.21 43.04
C ASN A 588 9.49 1.98 43.92
N ALA A 589 8.51 2.07 44.82
CA ALA A 589 8.17 0.97 45.74
C ALA A 589 7.41 -0.19 45.06
N SER A 590 6.52 0.13 44.12
CA SER A 590 5.69 -0.84 43.39
C SER A 590 6.41 -1.46 42.19
N GLY A 591 7.34 -0.72 41.57
CA GLY A 591 7.98 -1.09 40.31
C GLY A 591 7.12 -0.87 39.06
N LEU A 592 5.94 -0.25 39.20
CA LEU A 592 5.11 0.21 38.08
C LEU A 592 5.78 1.40 37.36
N ASP A 593 5.34 1.66 36.13
CA ASP A 593 5.53 2.98 35.54
C ASP A 593 4.29 3.85 35.83
N VAL A 594 4.51 5.08 36.30
CA VAL A 594 3.44 6.03 36.61
C VAL A 594 3.49 7.16 35.58
N TYR A 595 2.36 7.39 34.92
CA TYR A 595 2.14 8.45 33.95
C TYR A 595 1.16 9.48 34.49
N TYR A 596 1.43 10.74 34.20
CA TYR A 596 0.64 11.86 34.74
C TYR A 596 -0.21 12.46 33.63
N LEU A 597 -1.47 12.75 33.90
CA LEU A 597 -2.34 13.44 32.95
C LEU A 597 -2.28 14.95 33.20
N HIS A 598 -2.12 15.72 32.13
CA HIS A 598 -1.92 17.17 32.21
C HIS A 598 -3.21 17.96 32.48
N ASP A 599 -4.31 17.57 31.84
CA ASP A 599 -5.59 18.26 31.91
C ASP A 599 -6.72 17.22 32.09
N PRO A 600 -7.75 17.51 32.91
CA PRO A 600 -8.88 16.61 33.11
C PRO A 600 -9.67 16.33 31.82
N LYS A 601 -9.56 17.18 30.80
CA LYS A 601 -10.07 16.95 29.45
C LYS A 601 -9.35 15.81 28.71
N ARG A 602 -8.26 15.25 29.25
CA ARG A 602 -7.66 14.00 28.76
C ARG A 602 -8.33 12.75 29.33
N MET A 603 -9.47 12.93 29.99
CA MET A 603 -10.31 11.86 30.49
C MET A 603 -11.78 12.13 30.15
N LYS A 604 -12.60 11.07 30.16
CA LYS A 604 -14.06 11.15 30.12
C LYS A 604 -14.69 10.73 31.44
N PRO A 605 -15.91 11.23 31.73
CA PRO A 605 -16.72 10.71 32.83
C PRO A 605 -16.89 9.20 32.72
N MET A 606 -16.62 8.51 33.82
CA MET A 606 -17.02 7.12 34.03
C MET A 606 -18.30 7.12 34.88
N ALA A 607 -19.25 6.22 34.61
CA ALA A 607 -20.53 6.22 35.30
C ALA A 607 -20.34 6.19 36.83
N GLN A 608 -21.07 7.05 37.55
CA GLN A 608 -21.05 7.18 39.02
C GLN A 608 -19.76 7.75 39.62
N ALA A 609 -18.73 8.06 38.84
CA ALA A 609 -17.52 8.71 39.32
C ALA A 609 -17.77 10.19 39.61
N MET A 610 -17.12 10.73 40.65
CA MET A 610 -17.14 12.16 40.95
C MET A 610 -16.34 12.98 39.92
N HIS A 611 -15.30 12.38 39.33
CA HIS A 611 -14.38 13.01 38.40
C HIS A 611 -14.29 12.25 37.06
N PRO A 612 -13.92 12.90 35.95
CA PRO A 612 -13.62 12.20 34.70
C PRO A 612 -12.34 11.38 34.84
N ARG A 613 -12.39 10.07 34.58
CA ARG A 613 -11.25 9.17 34.79
C ARG A 613 -10.94 8.24 33.64
N TRP A 614 -11.90 8.02 32.75
CA TRP A 614 -11.70 7.11 31.62
C TRP A 614 -10.72 7.74 30.64
N MET A 615 -9.53 7.17 30.50
CA MET A 615 -8.44 7.79 29.74
C MET A 615 -8.27 7.23 28.32
N ASN A 616 -8.51 5.94 28.09
CA ASN A 616 -8.42 5.34 26.74
C ASN A 616 -9.75 5.43 25.97
N PHE A 617 -10.36 6.62 25.99
CA PHE A 617 -11.71 6.80 25.43
C PHE A 617 -11.75 6.79 23.90
N ASN A 618 -10.61 6.97 23.25
CA ASN A 618 -10.46 6.82 21.81
C ASN A 618 -10.16 5.35 21.48
N LYS A 619 -11.17 4.52 21.69
CA LYS A 619 -11.11 3.07 21.55
C LYS A 619 -10.64 2.64 20.17
N THR A 620 -9.92 1.53 20.16
CA THR A 620 -9.43 0.85 18.96
C THR A 620 -10.14 -0.50 18.81
N PRO A 621 -10.04 -1.18 17.64
CA PRO A 621 -10.53 -2.55 17.49
C PRO A 621 -9.90 -3.57 18.44
N TYR A 622 -8.80 -3.22 19.11
CA TYR A 622 -8.07 -4.07 20.05
C TYR A 622 -8.41 -3.77 21.52
N SER A 623 -9.10 -2.66 21.78
CA SER A 623 -9.35 -2.21 23.15
C SER A 623 -10.38 -3.10 23.87
N ASP A 624 -9.93 -3.91 24.83
CA ASP A 624 -10.80 -4.81 25.59
C ASP A 624 -11.36 -4.18 26.89
N TYR A 625 -10.66 -3.19 27.45
CA TYR A 625 -10.97 -2.64 28.78
C TYR A 625 -11.04 -1.10 28.79
N ASP A 626 -11.95 -0.54 29.58
CA ASP A 626 -11.93 0.89 29.91
C ASP A 626 -10.91 1.13 31.02
N GLN A 627 -9.90 1.93 30.71
CA GLN A 627 -8.85 2.27 31.64
C GLN A 627 -9.15 3.56 32.39
N ALA A 628 -8.97 3.52 33.71
CA ALA A 628 -9.21 4.64 34.59
C ALA A 628 -7.89 5.19 35.14
N ALA A 629 -7.74 6.50 35.13
CA ALA A 629 -6.72 7.17 35.93
C ALA A 629 -7.18 7.33 37.38
N VAL A 630 -6.23 7.34 38.31
CA VAL A 630 -6.48 7.66 39.72
C VAL A 630 -6.36 9.17 39.91
N TRP A 631 -7.38 9.77 40.52
CA TRP A 631 -7.36 11.17 40.90
C TRP A 631 -6.72 11.34 42.27
N ILE A 632 -5.81 12.29 42.41
CA ILE A 632 -5.33 12.77 43.71
C ILE A 632 -5.83 14.20 43.85
N ASP A 633 -6.53 14.49 44.94
CA ASP A 633 -7.16 15.79 45.18
C ASP A 633 -7.03 16.21 46.66
N ASP A 634 -7.36 17.45 46.97
CA ASP A 634 -7.58 17.99 48.33
C ASP A 634 -9.02 18.47 48.44
N TYR A 635 -9.97 17.54 48.48
CA TYR A 635 -11.36 17.85 48.80
C TYR A 635 -11.62 17.54 50.28
N ASP A 636 -12.30 18.45 50.97
CA ASP A 636 -12.46 18.40 52.43
C ASP A 636 -13.34 17.21 52.89
N ASP A 637 -12.71 16.07 53.20
CA ASP A 637 -13.37 14.87 53.72
C ASP A 637 -13.14 14.64 55.23
N ASN A 638 -12.59 15.65 55.92
CA ASN A 638 -12.15 15.60 57.31
C ASN A 638 -11.04 14.56 57.65
N LYS A 639 -10.48 13.83 56.68
CA LYS A 639 -9.42 12.84 56.89
C LYS A 639 -8.05 13.38 56.45
N THR A 640 -6.98 12.78 56.96
CA THR A 640 -5.58 13.11 56.61
C THR A 640 -5.27 12.69 55.18
N ALA A 641 -5.54 11.42 54.89
CA ALA A 641 -5.43 10.80 53.59
C ALA A 641 -6.51 9.72 53.48
N TYR A 642 -7.11 9.57 52.31
CA TYR A 642 -8.15 8.57 52.10
C TYR A 642 -8.34 8.19 50.64
N THR A 643 -8.24 6.90 50.35
CA THR A 643 -8.64 6.31 49.07
C THR A 643 -10.13 6.01 49.07
N LYS A 644 -10.91 6.89 48.44
CA LYS A 644 -12.36 6.76 48.35
C LYS A 644 -12.73 5.75 47.26
N PRO A 645 -13.48 4.67 47.56
CA PRO A 645 -13.97 3.78 46.52
C PRO A 645 -15.13 4.42 45.74
N MET A 646 -15.39 3.87 44.55
CA MET A 646 -16.57 4.18 43.75
C MET A 646 -17.87 3.91 44.51
N PRO A 647 -18.96 4.67 44.26
CA PRO A 647 -20.25 4.42 44.90
C PRO A 647 -20.71 2.97 44.75
N GLY A 648 -21.03 2.31 45.87
CA GLY A 648 -21.49 0.92 45.89
C GLY A 648 -20.37 -0.14 45.94
N ILE A 649 -19.11 0.26 45.94
CA ILE A 649 -17.98 -0.60 46.26
C ILE A 649 -17.70 -0.52 47.76
N ASP A 650 -17.45 -1.66 48.39
CA ASP A 650 -17.11 -1.76 49.82
C ASP A 650 -15.73 -1.14 50.08
N GLU A 651 -15.60 -0.31 51.13
CA GLU A 651 -14.35 0.33 51.52
C GLU A 651 -13.26 -0.70 51.90
N VAL A 652 -13.64 -1.91 52.35
CA VAL A 652 -12.67 -2.98 52.68
C VAL A 652 -12.29 -3.88 51.51
N ALA A 653 -12.95 -3.72 50.34
CA ALA A 653 -12.61 -4.50 49.16
C ALA A 653 -11.27 -4.02 48.58
N PRO A 654 -10.40 -4.91 48.06
CA PRO A 654 -9.24 -4.48 47.29
C PRO A 654 -9.70 -3.61 46.12
N GLN A 655 -9.21 -2.38 46.08
CA GLN A 655 -9.56 -1.45 45.00
C GLN A 655 -8.61 -1.66 43.81
N CYS A 656 -8.98 -1.08 42.67
CA CYS A 656 -8.14 -0.89 41.50
C CYS A 656 -8.50 0.48 40.90
N PRO A 657 -7.79 0.99 39.89
CA PRO A 657 -8.08 2.30 39.32
C PRO A 657 -9.54 2.46 38.84
N VAL A 658 -10.15 1.37 38.36
CA VAL A 658 -11.56 1.36 37.92
C VAL A 658 -12.54 1.48 39.10
N THR A 659 -12.20 0.94 40.27
CA THR A 659 -13.06 0.94 41.48
C THR A 659 -12.69 2.03 42.48
N THR A 660 -11.63 2.80 42.25
CA THR A 660 -11.22 3.95 43.07
C THR A 660 -11.87 5.22 42.55
N ASP A 661 -12.62 5.97 43.37
CA ASP A 661 -13.20 7.26 42.97
C ASP A 661 -12.14 8.35 42.84
N ALA A 662 -11.41 8.58 43.93
CA ALA A 662 -10.30 9.51 44.06
C ALA A 662 -9.52 9.20 45.35
N ILE A 663 -8.31 9.73 45.44
CA ILE A 663 -7.49 9.82 46.65
C ILE A 663 -7.59 11.25 47.16
N ASN A 664 -7.96 11.42 48.43
CA ASN A 664 -7.91 12.70 49.10
C ASN A 664 -6.62 12.84 49.92
N ILE A 665 -5.91 13.97 49.79
CA ILE A 665 -4.71 14.31 50.57
C ILE A 665 -4.85 15.74 51.09
N SER A 666 -5.31 15.86 52.33
CA SER A 666 -5.62 17.16 52.91
C SER A 666 -4.44 17.75 53.70
N ARG A 667 -3.88 18.87 53.22
CA ARG A 667 -2.80 19.57 53.94
C ARG A 667 -3.22 20.04 55.33
N PRO A 668 -4.39 20.68 55.53
CA PRO A 668 -4.85 21.07 56.87
C PRO A 668 -4.91 19.88 57.83
N LYS A 669 -5.41 18.73 57.37
CA LYS A 669 -5.51 17.53 58.21
C LYS A 669 -4.16 16.87 58.45
N ASN A 670 -3.27 16.82 57.48
CA ASN A 670 -1.90 16.38 57.71
C ASN A 670 -1.16 17.30 58.69
N THR A 671 -1.43 18.61 58.66
CA THR A 671 -0.90 19.57 59.64
C THR A 671 -1.47 19.32 61.03
N GLU A 672 -2.77 19.08 61.12
CA GLU A 672 -3.45 18.69 62.37
C GLU A 672 -2.89 17.37 62.91
N GLU A 673 -2.62 16.39 62.05
CA GLU A 673 -2.14 15.07 62.45
C GLU A 673 -0.70 15.12 62.94
N VAL A 674 0.20 15.81 62.22
CA VAL A 674 1.54 16.11 62.72
C VAL A 674 1.39 16.79 64.09
N PHE A 675 0.53 17.81 64.23
CA PHE A 675 0.26 18.51 65.48
C PHE A 675 -0.28 17.59 66.60
N ASN A 676 -1.23 16.71 66.31
CA ASN A 676 -1.83 15.78 67.27
C ASN A 676 -0.78 14.80 67.79
N TRP A 677 0.07 14.29 66.90
CA TRP A 677 1.23 13.51 67.29
C TRP A 677 2.25 14.35 68.09
N THR A 678 2.40 15.66 67.83
CA THR A 678 3.20 16.57 68.69
C THR A 678 2.62 16.73 70.10
N GLY A 679 1.31 16.55 70.28
CA GLY A 679 0.67 16.53 71.60
C GLY A 679 1.23 15.43 72.53
N ARG A 680 1.95 14.45 71.95
CA ARG A 680 2.75 13.45 72.66
C ARG A 680 4.13 13.94 73.10
N PHE A 681 4.49 15.22 72.92
CA PHE A 681 5.79 15.81 73.27
C PHE A 681 5.67 17.16 74.03
N PRO A 682 6.68 17.56 74.84
CA PRO A 682 6.68 18.84 75.53
C PRO A 682 6.74 20.02 74.53
N PRO A 683 6.26 21.23 74.88
CA PRO A 683 5.58 21.62 76.12
C PRO A 683 4.07 21.39 76.12
N ARG A 684 3.50 20.82 75.05
CA ARG A 684 2.03 20.72 74.84
C ARG A 684 1.36 19.55 75.55
N GLN A 685 2.12 18.69 76.22
CA GLN A 685 1.56 17.58 76.98
C GLN A 685 0.78 18.05 78.22
N PRO A 686 -0.42 17.50 78.50
CA PRO A 686 -0.95 17.50 79.85
C PRO A 686 -0.01 16.68 80.75
N ALA A 687 0.09 17.03 82.04
CA ALA A 687 1.00 16.41 83.01
C ALA A 687 0.87 14.87 83.15
N ASN A 688 -0.13 14.26 82.51
CA ASN A 688 -0.52 12.85 82.63
C ASN A 688 -0.52 12.09 81.26
N ALA A 689 0.00 12.66 80.18
CA ALA A 689 0.02 12.03 78.83
C ALA A 689 1.01 10.83 78.75
N PRO A 690 0.99 9.97 77.70
CA PRO A 690 1.70 8.67 77.61
C PRO A 690 3.23 8.85 77.50
N THR A 691 3.82 9.29 78.60
CA THR A 691 5.14 9.90 78.73
C THR A 691 6.30 8.92 78.93
N PRO A 692 6.16 7.76 79.60
CA PRO A 692 7.31 6.92 79.89
C PRO A 692 7.94 6.28 78.64
N ARG A 693 7.12 5.78 77.71
CA ARG A 693 7.62 5.02 76.54
C ARG A 693 8.33 5.93 75.53
N ILE A 694 7.76 7.10 75.21
CA ILE A 694 8.38 8.05 74.28
C ILE A 694 9.65 8.66 74.89
N LYS A 695 9.61 9.03 76.18
CA LYS A 695 10.80 9.51 76.87
C LYS A 695 11.89 8.43 76.94
N ALA A 696 11.51 7.17 77.19
CA ALA A 696 12.44 6.05 77.15
C ALA A 696 13.05 5.84 75.76
N ALA A 697 12.25 5.96 74.69
CA ALA A 697 12.74 5.90 73.31
C ALA A 697 13.71 7.05 73.01
N CYS A 698 13.38 8.29 73.40
CA CYS A 698 14.29 9.44 73.26
C CYS A 698 15.61 9.21 74.00
N ILE A 699 15.58 8.72 75.24
CA ILE A 699 16.78 8.38 76.02
C ILE A 699 17.58 7.28 75.32
N ALA A 700 16.93 6.20 74.88
CA ALA A 700 17.58 5.08 74.20
C ALA A 700 18.29 5.53 72.90
N MET A 701 17.77 6.56 72.25
CA MET A 701 18.30 7.11 71.01
C MET A 701 19.27 8.29 71.22
N GLY A 702 19.49 8.74 72.46
CA GLY A 702 20.29 9.94 72.73
C GLY A 702 19.69 11.20 72.11
N ILE A 703 18.37 11.36 72.21
CA ILE A 703 17.62 12.56 71.80
C ILE A 703 17.14 13.25 73.07
N ASP A 704 17.41 14.54 73.19
CA ASP A 704 16.90 15.33 74.31
C ASP A 704 15.39 15.56 74.14
N PHE A 705 14.60 14.84 74.96
CA PHE A 705 13.15 14.92 74.98
C PHE A 705 12.62 16.34 75.24
N ALA A 706 13.37 17.20 75.93
CA ALA A 706 12.96 18.59 76.14
C ALA A 706 13.08 19.44 74.87
N SER A 707 14.09 19.16 74.03
CA SER A 707 14.38 19.89 72.80
C SER A 707 13.51 19.49 71.60
N ILE A 708 12.86 18.32 71.66
CA ILE A 708 12.14 17.77 70.50
C ILE A 708 10.91 18.60 70.12
N GLY A 709 10.22 19.21 71.09
CA GLY A 709 9.08 20.11 70.84
C GLY A 709 9.45 21.34 70.02
N ASP A 710 10.60 21.94 70.34
CA ASP A 710 11.12 23.08 69.59
C ASP A 710 11.54 22.67 68.18
N THR A 711 12.17 21.50 68.05
CA THR A 711 12.57 20.91 66.76
C THR A 711 11.36 20.68 65.85
N ILE A 712 10.31 20.07 66.41
CA ILE A 712 9.05 19.82 65.73
C ILE A 712 8.40 21.12 65.26
N THR A 713 8.32 22.13 66.13
CA THR A 713 7.73 23.43 65.80
C THR A 713 8.51 24.10 64.67
N ALA A 714 9.83 24.06 64.73
CA ALA A 714 10.70 24.63 63.69
C ALA A 714 10.61 23.88 62.36
N ARG A 715 10.37 22.56 62.39
CA ARG A 715 10.32 21.69 61.20
C ARG A 715 8.90 21.38 60.73
N ASN A 716 7.87 21.98 61.32
CA ASN A 716 6.47 21.60 61.04
C ASN A 716 6.13 21.58 59.52
N PRO A 717 6.48 22.60 58.71
CA PRO A 717 6.21 22.55 57.27
C PRO A 717 6.91 21.39 56.55
N GLU A 718 8.14 21.08 56.94
CA GLU A 718 8.93 19.96 56.38
C GLU A 718 8.29 18.62 56.75
N LEU A 719 7.90 18.44 58.01
CA LEU A 719 7.26 17.22 58.52
C LEU A 719 5.92 16.97 57.83
N VAL A 720 5.11 18.01 57.65
CA VAL A 720 3.83 17.92 56.93
C VAL A 720 4.05 17.52 55.48
N ASN A 721 5.03 18.14 54.79
CA ASN A 721 5.33 17.77 53.41
C ASN A 721 5.79 16.31 53.29
N GLN A 722 6.66 15.84 54.19
CA GLN A 722 7.09 14.44 54.20
C GLN A 722 5.93 13.47 54.47
N LEU A 723 5.04 13.82 55.40
CA LEU A 723 3.85 13.01 55.67
C LEU A 723 2.94 12.96 54.44
N MET A 724 2.69 14.09 53.77
CA MET A 724 1.88 14.12 52.55
C MET A 724 2.48 13.29 51.42
N VAL A 725 3.81 13.33 51.20
CA VAL A 725 4.50 12.48 50.22
C VAL A 725 4.26 11.00 50.53
N PHE A 726 4.43 10.60 51.80
CA PHE A 726 4.17 9.23 52.24
C PHE A 726 2.69 8.84 52.07
N SER A 727 1.77 9.70 52.50
CA SER A 727 0.33 9.49 52.38
C SER A 727 -0.11 9.27 50.94
N VAL A 728 0.37 10.09 50.00
CA VAL A 728 0.08 9.87 48.57
C VAL A 728 0.53 8.48 48.12
N ALA A 729 1.76 8.08 48.49
CA ALA A 729 2.29 6.78 48.09
C ALA A 729 1.51 5.62 48.70
N HIS A 730 1.12 5.76 49.96
CA HIS A 730 0.31 4.82 50.72
C HIS A 730 -1.09 4.65 50.12
N GLU A 731 -1.77 5.75 49.84
CA GLU A 731 -3.11 5.74 49.24
C GLU A 731 -3.11 5.22 47.80
N LEU A 732 -2.06 5.49 47.01
CA LEU A 732 -1.88 4.84 45.71
C LEU A 732 -1.72 3.31 45.84
N GLY A 733 -1.13 2.84 46.93
CA GLY A 733 -1.16 1.43 47.32
C GLY A 733 -2.59 0.90 47.41
N HIS A 734 -3.45 1.57 48.18
CA HIS A 734 -4.87 1.18 48.28
C HIS A 734 -5.61 1.25 46.95
N ALA A 735 -5.42 2.32 46.17
CA ALA A 735 -6.05 2.51 44.87
C ALA A 735 -5.67 1.44 43.84
N THR A 736 -4.57 0.72 44.09
CA THR A 736 -4.11 -0.40 43.26
C THR A 736 -4.33 -1.76 43.93
N GLY A 737 -4.93 -1.81 45.12
CA GLY A 737 -5.40 -3.05 45.77
C GLY A 737 -4.62 -3.49 46.99
N ALA A 738 -3.53 -2.80 47.35
CA ALA A 738 -2.80 -3.08 48.58
C ALA A 738 -3.68 -2.83 49.82
N ARG A 739 -3.44 -3.61 50.87
CA ARG A 739 -4.19 -3.54 52.13
C ARG A 739 -3.27 -3.07 53.25
N HIS A 740 -3.82 -2.49 54.32
CA HIS A 740 -2.99 -2.35 55.52
C HIS A 740 -2.57 -3.72 56.01
N HIS A 741 -1.37 -3.81 56.58
CA HIS A 741 -1.03 -4.97 57.37
C HIS A 741 -2.12 -5.16 58.44
N ALA A 742 -2.75 -6.34 58.37
CA ALA A 742 -3.82 -6.83 59.24
C ALA A 742 -5.27 -6.34 59.03
N VAL A 743 -5.64 -5.76 57.88
CA VAL A 743 -7.08 -5.61 57.53
C VAL A 743 -7.77 -6.97 57.52
N ASP A 744 -7.11 -8.02 57.01
CA ASP A 744 -7.68 -9.36 57.01
C ASP A 744 -7.85 -9.93 58.42
N SER A 745 -6.92 -9.67 59.34
CA SER A 745 -7.06 -10.05 60.75
C SER A 745 -8.20 -9.28 61.42
N TYR A 746 -8.38 -7.99 61.13
CA TYR A 746 -9.47 -7.19 61.66
C TYR A 746 -10.84 -7.60 61.10
N VAL A 747 -10.92 -7.86 59.79
CA VAL A 747 -12.14 -8.36 59.14
C VAL A 747 -12.45 -9.79 59.62
N LEU A 748 -11.44 -10.65 59.79
CA LEU A 748 -11.60 -11.96 60.42
C LEU A 748 -12.01 -11.84 61.89
N PHE A 749 -11.49 -10.86 62.63
CA PHE A 749 -11.89 -10.57 64.01
C PHE A 749 -13.36 -10.16 64.07
N LEU A 750 -13.79 -9.19 63.25
CA LEU A 750 -15.20 -8.78 63.15
C LEU A 750 -16.12 -9.92 62.70
N ASN A 751 -15.68 -10.76 61.75
CA ASN A 751 -16.45 -11.90 61.25
C ASN A 751 -16.49 -13.07 62.26
N SER A 752 -15.45 -13.26 63.07
CA SER A 752 -15.40 -14.29 64.12
C SER A 752 -16.12 -13.88 65.41
N HIS A 753 -16.47 -12.60 65.56
CA HIS A 753 -17.28 -12.07 66.66
C HIS A 753 -18.60 -11.46 66.14
N PRO A 754 -19.49 -12.24 65.48
CA PRO A 754 -20.70 -11.71 64.82
C PRO A 754 -21.70 -11.05 65.79
N ASN A 755 -21.55 -11.24 67.11
CA ASN A 755 -22.34 -10.57 68.15
C ASN A 755 -21.87 -9.13 68.44
N THR A 756 -20.70 -8.69 67.95
CA THR A 756 -20.26 -7.29 67.95
C THR A 756 -20.78 -6.53 66.72
N GLY A 757 -21.88 -6.99 66.11
CA GLY A 757 -22.54 -6.26 65.04
C GLY A 757 -22.88 -4.82 65.45
N PRO A 758 -23.26 -3.93 64.52
CA PRO A 758 -23.43 -2.48 64.74
C PRO A 758 -24.49 -2.05 65.78
N LYS A 759 -25.02 -2.97 66.58
CA LYS A 759 -26.03 -2.75 67.64
C LYS A 759 -25.68 -3.38 69.01
N GLY A 760 -24.58 -4.11 69.14
CA GLY A 760 -24.11 -4.64 70.42
C GLY A 760 -22.73 -4.08 70.72
N ASP A 761 -22.62 -3.18 71.68
CA ASP A 761 -21.32 -2.68 72.13
C ASP A 761 -20.46 -3.87 72.59
N PRO A 762 -19.21 -4.02 72.10
CA PRO A 762 -18.31 -5.05 72.60
C PRO A 762 -18.16 -4.90 74.11
N THR A 763 -18.03 -6.02 74.82
CA THR A 763 -17.68 -5.93 76.25
C THR A 763 -16.32 -5.23 76.38
N PRO A 764 -16.04 -4.52 77.48
CA PRO A 764 -14.74 -3.87 77.68
C PRO A 764 -13.53 -4.83 77.52
N ALA A 765 -13.71 -6.12 77.80
CA ALA A 765 -12.69 -7.14 77.60
C ALA A 765 -12.49 -7.50 76.12
N GLU A 766 -13.57 -7.64 75.35
CA GLU A 766 -13.50 -7.86 73.90
C GLU A 766 -12.94 -6.62 73.20
N ALA A 767 -13.30 -5.41 73.63
CA ALA A 767 -12.73 -4.17 73.11
C ALA A 767 -11.23 -4.06 73.40
N ALA A 768 -10.79 -4.39 74.62
CA ALA A 768 -9.36 -4.36 74.97
C ALA A 768 -8.54 -5.45 74.26
N ALA A 769 -9.12 -6.64 74.05
CA ALA A 769 -8.49 -7.70 73.28
C ALA A 769 -8.38 -7.32 71.79
N ALA A 770 -9.46 -6.77 71.22
CA ALA A 770 -9.46 -6.23 69.86
C ALA A 770 -8.42 -5.12 69.68
N GLU A 771 -8.32 -4.20 70.65
CA GLU A 771 -7.36 -3.09 70.61
C GLU A 771 -5.91 -3.59 70.69
N THR A 772 -5.64 -4.61 71.51
CA THR A 772 -4.31 -5.24 71.60
C THR A 772 -3.94 -5.97 70.31
N GLU A 773 -4.86 -6.78 69.80
CA GLU A 773 -4.67 -7.53 68.55
C GLU A 773 -4.50 -6.56 67.37
N MET A 774 -5.33 -5.51 67.29
CA MET A 774 -5.21 -4.40 66.33
C MET A 774 -3.86 -3.68 66.43
N ALA A 775 -3.36 -3.40 67.63
CA ALA A 775 -2.09 -2.71 67.80
C ALA A 775 -0.91 -3.55 67.30
N GLU A 776 -0.89 -4.86 67.57
CA GLU A 776 0.12 -5.77 67.02
C GLU A 776 0.00 -5.87 65.49
N CYS A 777 -1.24 -5.92 65.02
CA CYS A 777 -1.65 -5.98 63.62
C CYS A 777 -1.19 -4.75 62.80
N TYR A 778 -1.43 -3.53 63.26
CA TYR A 778 -1.04 -2.30 62.54
C TYR A 778 0.48 -2.08 62.46
N SER A 779 1.23 -2.58 63.43
CA SER A 779 2.71 -2.55 63.42
C SER A 779 3.34 -3.74 62.69
N SER A 780 2.54 -4.71 62.26
CA SER A 780 3.03 -5.90 61.54
C SER A 780 3.43 -5.54 60.10
N GLY A 781 4.27 -6.39 59.50
CA GLY A 781 4.85 -6.16 58.18
C GLY A 781 6.31 -5.70 58.22
N ASP A 782 6.93 -5.63 57.05
CA ASP A 782 8.31 -5.15 56.91
C ASP A 782 8.39 -3.65 57.21
N HIS A 783 9.45 -3.22 57.91
CA HIS A 783 9.73 -1.80 58.19
C HIS A 783 9.89 -0.96 56.91
N ASN A 784 10.08 -1.61 55.76
CA ASN A 784 10.18 -1.00 54.44
C ASN A 784 8.87 -1.03 53.65
N CYS A 785 7.77 -1.53 54.22
CA CYS A 785 6.49 -1.58 53.53
C CYS A 785 5.74 -0.25 53.62
N LEU A 786 5.26 0.28 52.48
CA LEU A 786 4.40 1.47 52.47
C LEU A 786 3.08 1.25 53.23
N MET A 787 2.60 0.02 53.32
CA MET A 787 1.33 -0.32 53.98
C MET A 787 1.44 -0.50 55.50
N ARG A 788 2.63 -0.32 56.08
CA ARG A 788 2.87 -0.40 57.52
C ARG A 788 2.64 0.94 58.21
N TYR A 789 1.90 0.92 59.31
CA TYR A 789 1.77 2.10 60.16
C TYR A 789 2.96 2.21 61.13
N TRP A 790 3.87 3.14 60.84
CA TRP A 790 5.06 3.41 61.66
C TRP A 790 4.80 4.36 62.84
N ASN A 791 3.60 4.94 62.93
CA ASN A 791 3.22 5.95 63.92
C ASN A 791 2.48 5.39 65.15
N TYR A 792 2.30 4.06 65.24
CA TYR A 792 1.69 3.38 66.39
C TYR A 792 2.71 3.09 67.51
N ASP A 793 2.19 2.85 68.72
CA ASP A 793 2.96 2.80 69.97
C ASP A 793 4.07 1.73 70.05
N ASN A 794 4.12 0.80 69.10
CA ASN A 794 5.14 -0.24 69.05
C ASN A 794 6.44 0.23 68.38
N ASP A 795 6.41 1.29 67.59
CA ASP A 795 7.55 1.79 66.80
C ASP A 795 7.99 3.22 67.18
N LEU A 796 7.94 3.52 68.49
CA LEU A 796 8.25 4.86 69.01
C LEU A 796 9.65 5.36 68.61
N SER A 797 10.61 4.49 68.31
CA SER A 797 11.93 4.89 67.82
C SER A 797 11.90 5.50 66.42
N GLU A 798 11.02 5.02 65.54
CA GLU A 798 10.85 5.56 64.19
C GLU A 798 10.15 6.92 64.26
N LEU A 799 9.07 7.00 65.03
CA LEU A 799 8.35 8.25 65.29
C LEU A 799 9.27 9.33 65.92
N VAL A 800 10.07 8.96 66.92
CA VAL A 800 11.04 9.87 67.53
C VAL A 800 12.15 10.26 66.55
N SER A 801 12.62 9.33 65.69
CA SER A 801 13.61 9.63 64.64
C SER A 801 13.08 10.66 63.63
N PHE A 802 11.84 10.49 63.17
CA PHE A 802 11.19 11.38 62.23
C PHE A 802 11.13 12.82 62.80
N TYR A 803 10.64 12.97 64.02
CA TYR A 803 10.53 14.27 64.68
C TYR A 803 11.87 14.93 64.99
N ALA A 804 12.85 14.14 65.43
CA ALA A 804 14.20 14.63 65.69
C ALA A 804 14.98 14.94 64.39
N GLY A 805 14.43 14.63 63.21
CA GLY A 805 15.07 14.89 61.92
C GLY A 805 16.20 13.94 61.60
N ARG A 806 16.17 12.75 62.21
CA ARG A 806 17.11 11.67 61.95
C ARG A 806 16.60 10.69 60.91
N TRP A 807 15.32 10.76 60.56
CA TRP A 807 14.71 9.94 59.53
C TRP A 807 13.74 10.77 58.68
N HIS A 808 13.70 10.46 57.38
CA HIS A 808 12.81 11.10 56.41
C HIS A 808 11.89 10.07 55.79
N LEU A 809 10.58 10.36 55.72
CA LEU A 809 9.57 9.42 55.19
C LEU A 809 9.68 9.18 53.68
N THR A 810 10.57 9.89 52.99
CA THR A 810 10.95 9.61 51.60
C THR A 810 11.82 8.35 51.46
N THR A 811 12.25 7.76 52.58
CA THR A 811 13.05 6.52 52.65
C THR A 811 12.55 5.68 53.83
N ALA A 812 12.68 4.35 53.77
CA ALA A 812 12.29 3.52 54.91
C ALA A 812 13.24 3.70 56.11
N SER A 813 12.77 3.38 57.31
CA SER A 813 13.51 3.58 58.57
C SER A 813 14.80 2.77 58.65
N THR A 814 14.88 1.66 57.92
CA THR A 814 16.08 0.82 57.82
C THR A 814 17.16 1.41 56.92
N GLY A 815 16.86 2.50 56.20
CA GLY A 815 17.73 3.09 55.17
C GLY A 815 17.55 2.45 53.78
N ASN A 816 16.74 1.40 53.66
CA ASN A 816 16.38 0.81 52.37
C ASN A 816 15.32 1.64 51.62
N PRO A 817 15.17 1.44 50.30
CA PRO A 817 14.01 1.94 49.57
C PRO A 817 12.70 1.38 50.14
N TRP A 818 11.63 2.17 50.02
CA TRP A 818 10.28 1.66 50.28
C TRP A 818 9.93 0.54 49.28
N THR A 819 9.10 -0.40 49.73
CA THR A 819 8.62 -1.56 48.98
C THR A 819 7.18 -1.88 49.38
N PHE A 820 6.58 -2.88 48.74
CA PHE A 820 5.36 -3.55 49.23
C PHE A 820 5.72 -4.95 49.70
N CYS A 821 5.05 -5.44 50.75
CA CYS A 821 5.22 -6.83 51.14
C CYS A 821 4.67 -7.76 50.05
N PRO A 822 5.18 -9.01 49.96
CA PRO A 822 4.67 -10.00 49.00
C PRO A 822 3.15 -10.20 49.07
N ASP A 823 2.58 -10.21 50.28
CA ASP A 823 1.14 -10.38 50.47
C ASP A 823 0.34 -9.22 49.87
N ASP A 824 0.83 -7.98 49.99
CA ASP A 824 0.17 -6.80 49.40
C ASP A 824 0.20 -6.85 47.88
N LEU A 825 1.35 -7.22 47.29
CA LEU A 825 1.51 -7.37 45.85
C LEU A 825 0.50 -8.39 45.29
N MET A 826 0.18 -9.46 46.02
CA MET A 826 -0.80 -10.46 45.59
C MET A 826 -2.24 -9.94 45.50
N TYR A 827 -2.56 -8.83 46.18
CA TYR A 827 -3.85 -8.16 46.05
C TYR A 827 -3.82 -7.05 45.00
N MET A 828 -2.63 -6.53 44.67
CA MET A 828 -2.49 -5.43 43.73
C MET A 828 -2.83 -5.86 42.30
N HIS A 829 -3.67 -5.07 41.65
CA HIS A 829 -4.12 -5.25 40.28
C HIS A 829 -4.62 -3.94 39.67
N LEU A 830 -4.55 -3.85 38.35
CA LEU A 830 -4.95 -2.65 37.60
C LEU A 830 -6.19 -2.88 36.74
N LYS A 831 -6.47 -4.15 36.38
CA LYS A 831 -7.69 -4.57 35.68
C LYS A 831 -8.83 -4.79 36.67
N LYS A 832 -10.08 -4.79 36.17
CA LYS A 832 -11.25 -5.21 36.96
C LYS A 832 -11.65 -6.64 36.64
#